data_AF-A0A3R6KA99-F1
#
_entry.id   AF-A0A3R6KA99-F1
#
_cell.length_a   1.000
_cell.length_b   1.000
_cell.length_c   1.000
_cell.angle_alpha   90.00
_cell.angle_beta   90.00
_cell.angle_gamma   90.00
#
_symmetry.space_group_name_H-M   'P 1'
#
loop_
_entity.id
_entity.type
_entity.pdbx_description
1 polymer ?
#
loop_
_entity_poly.entity_id
_entity_poly.type
_entity_poly.pdbx_seq_one_letter_code
_entity_poly.pdbx_strand_id
1 'polypeptide(L)'
;MYMLKFYNISERFKQEINESKYKRWILENKGMLLISILIAIFLTILTYPGIMYSDSYARIGVTSELKTAIHAFNVGNVSMTNLASWLTITPSFFILLSEQIVGSVVLYTFVQCFLLFLSTYIMGDGLTNEGHRRWNRLCITLNPVLWAFGVYYEASVGCVTAIMGILLLVWKWDSLSSYFDKIITIVLLIFSSYVCLGYRANAFTIIPILILIVILKERKVIKSTMIICSICIGTIMALAVPKALNIDTMSSYAGSLIWEMVSTIQSMDEEKQSQYITYLDDVFGKEATATAVANNSYTGEYSSINDIWWGNPFNTEDVSKSENTKKVLSKYIHLWISEPKDCLKVKWNFISHSLGINQPLRMAEYDYNRDNSMSQFGYNDCKQRLAYVDFFLAFMNFMIIFRIPWLMFTVALVLILIWRFKCGGKKENINIYEASFGIAVFYYGAYILNTQSFEFRYYFPSWLLLFLIIFSLSADLCFRNKILKKIMICLLPILAIVSFCGTYGEYTKVGDNIVKNITKEGTLLCENGKNYVYYLDGKLYFVNLPGADEIYTYFLHYFPLDGDMINSDFKYELIKIATSFWKNSVAVMDMPKQEVEKIEFGQYYGDTRFWERTIETSSFISRPKMLYLSDYTDNDWNCGYSNLENCFLINNLDLENYYIKGKELQLQDGSVTRITDVEEVAGYIRIYTDEKLDDVSVREYQVIE
;
A
#
# COMPACT_ATOMS: atom_id res chain seq x y z
N MET A 1 24.86 -56.25 17.68
CA MET A 1 25.80 -55.17 17.24
C MET A 1 25.07 -53.96 16.64
N TYR A 2 24.07 -54.12 15.76
CA TYR A 2 23.28 -52.99 15.21
C TYR A 2 22.42 -52.23 16.23
N MET A 3 21.79 -52.91 17.21
CA MET A 3 21.03 -52.23 18.29
C MET A 3 21.91 -51.36 19.22
N LEU A 4 23.14 -51.80 19.53
CA LEU A 4 24.10 -51.02 20.33
C LEU A 4 24.58 -49.76 19.59
N LYS A 5 24.76 -49.81 18.27
CA LYS A 5 25.03 -48.62 17.45
C LYS A 5 23.86 -47.64 17.43
N PHE A 6 22.62 -48.13 17.28
CA PHE A 6 21.43 -47.27 17.31
C PHE A 6 21.18 -46.64 18.68
N TYR A 7 21.39 -47.39 19.78
CA TYR A 7 21.24 -46.87 21.14
C TYR A 7 22.28 -45.77 21.44
N ASN A 8 23.54 -45.98 21.04
CA ASN A 8 24.59 -44.96 21.19
C ASN A 8 24.37 -43.70 20.33
N ILE A 9 23.76 -43.85 19.14
CA ILE A 9 23.37 -42.70 18.31
C ILE A 9 22.22 -41.93 18.96
N SER A 10 21.23 -42.64 19.52
CA SER A 10 20.09 -42.03 20.23
C SER A 10 20.53 -41.23 21.46
N GLU A 11 21.41 -41.78 22.30
CA GLU A 11 21.90 -41.09 23.49
C GLU A 11 22.79 -39.88 23.13
N ARG A 12 23.65 -40.00 22.12
CA ARG A 12 24.45 -38.87 21.63
C ARG A 12 23.57 -37.76 21.05
N PHE A 13 22.51 -38.11 20.32
CA PHE A 13 21.57 -37.14 19.78
C PHE A 13 20.76 -36.44 20.87
N LYS A 14 20.30 -37.17 21.90
CA LYS A 14 19.67 -36.57 23.10
C LYS A 14 20.61 -35.62 23.82
N GLN A 15 21.89 -35.97 23.95
CA GLN A 15 22.90 -35.10 24.55
C GLN A 15 23.07 -33.83 23.73
N GLU A 16 23.19 -33.92 22.40
CA GLU A 16 23.30 -32.76 21.52
C GLU A 16 22.07 -31.84 21.58
N ILE A 17 20.86 -32.39 21.73
CA ILE A 17 19.63 -31.61 21.95
C ILE A 17 19.64 -30.92 23.32
N ASN A 18 20.13 -31.59 24.37
CA ASN A 18 20.20 -31.01 25.72
C ASN A 18 21.23 -29.88 25.82
N GLU A 19 22.30 -29.97 25.03
CA GLU A 19 23.33 -28.93 24.90
C GLU A 19 22.96 -27.83 23.89
N SER A 20 21.84 -27.97 23.18
CA SER A 20 21.40 -27.03 22.15
C SER A 20 21.19 -25.62 22.71
N LYS A 21 21.87 -24.65 22.07
CA LYS A 21 21.70 -23.23 22.36
C LYS A 21 20.34 -22.73 21.93
N TYR A 22 19.76 -23.27 20.85
CA TYR A 22 18.40 -22.92 20.43
C TYR A 22 17.38 -23.32 21.48
N LYS A 23 17.46 -24.55 21.99
CA LYS A 23 16.59 -25.03 23.07
C LYS A 23 16.70 -24.12 24.31
N ARG A 24 17.93 -23.84 24.75
CA ARG A 24 18.16 -22.95 25.90
C ARG A 24 17.61 -21.54 25.66
N TRP A 25 17.86 -20.97 24.49
CA TRP A 25 17.39 -19.64 24.12
C TRP A 25 15.85 -19.55 24.16
N ILE A 26 15.14 -20.55 23.61
CA ILE A 26 13.68 -20.62 23.67
C ILE A 26 13.18 -20.63 25.12
N LEU A 27 13.83 -21.42 25.98
CA LEU A 27 13.45 -21.52 27.40
C LEU A 27 13.69 -20.21 28.17
N GLU A 28 14.75 -19.48 27.82
CA GLU A 28 15.10 -18.19 28.44
C GLU A 28 14.24 -17.03 27.92
N ASN A 29 13.69 -17.13 26.71
CA ASN A 29 12.97 -16.04 26.03
C ASN A 29 11.47 -16.29 25.84
N LYS A 30 10.86 -17.16 26.67
CA LYS A 30 9.42 -17.47 26.64
C LYS A 30 8.52 -16.24 26.64
N GLY A 31 8.88 -15.20 27.41
CA GLY A 31 8.12 -13.95 27.46
C GLY A 31 8.10 -13.19 26.12
N MET A 32 9.22 -13.18 25.39
CA MET A 32 9.29 -12.57 24.05
C MET A 32 8.41 -13.34 23.06
N LEU A 33 8.49 -14.67 23.08
CA LEU A 33 7.65 -15.54 22.24
C LEU A 33 6.16 -15.31 22.53
N LEU A 34 5.77 -15.27 23.81
CA LEU A 34 4.39 -15.03 24.22
C LEU A 34 3.90 -13.66 23.75
N ILE A 35 4.69 -12.60 23.92
CA ILE A 35 4.31 -11.25 23.46
C ILE A 35 4.13 -11.22 21.94
N SER A 36 5.04 -11.81 21.16
CA SER A 36 4.89 -11.88 19.70
C SER A 36 3.62 -12.65 19.29
N ILE A 37 3.29 -13.75 19.99
CA ILE A 37 2.06 -14.51 19.75
C ILE A 37 0.83 -13.66 20.08
N LEU A 38 0.79 -13.01 21.24
CA LEU A 38 -0.36 -12.20 21.66
C LEU A 38 -0.62 -11.02 20.70
N ILE A 39 0.44 -10.33 20.27
CA ILE A 39 0.33 -9.27 19.26
C ILE A 39 -0.21 -9.83 17.94
N ALA A 40 0.34 -10.95 17.46
CA ALA A 40 -0.11 -11.58 16.22
C ALA A 40 -1.58 -12.03 16.28
N ILE A 41 -2.03 -12.63 17.39
CA ILE A 41 -3.44 -13.01 17.60
C ILE A 41 -4.33 -11.76 17.57
N PHE A 42 -3.99 -10.75 18.37
CA PHE A 42 -4.78 -9.53 18.47
C PHE A 42 -4.95 -8.86 17.10
N LEU A 43 -3.84 -8.67 16.37
CA LEU A 43 -3.84 -8.03 15.07
C LEU A 43 -4.57 -8.86 14.01
N THR A 44 -4.37 -10.17 14.00
CA THR A 44 -5.07 -11.05 13.05
C THR A 44 -6.59 -11.04 13.25
N ILE A 45 -7.05 -10.97 14.51
CA ILE A 45 -8.49 -10.83 14.83
C ILE A 45 -9.00 -9.44 14.39
N LEU A 46 -8.28 -8.38 14.75
CA LEU A 46 -8.66 -7.01 14.42
C LEU A 46 -8.77 -6.78 12.91
N THR A 47 -7.86 -7.39 12.14
CA THR A 47 -7.78 -7.17 10.70
C THR A 47 -8.22 -8.35 9.86
N TYR A 48 -9.05 -9.26 10.40
CA TYR A 48 -9.40 -10.51 9.73
C TYR A 48 -9.84 -10.30 8.25
N PRO A 49 -9.30 -11.07 7.29
CA PRO A 49 -8.24 -12.07 7.44
C PRO A 49 -6.80 -11.49 7.38
N GLY A 50 -6.65 -10.23 6.98
CA GLY A 50 -5.43 -9.44 6.88
C GLY A 50 -5.72 -8.12 6.15
N ILE A 51 -4.70 -7.31 5.84
CA ILE A 51 -4.86 -6.14 4.97
C ILE A 51 -4.18 -6.40 3.63
N MET A 52 -4.90 -6.16 2.54
CA MET A 52 -4.46 -6.44 1.18
C MET A 52 -4.42 -5.19 0.34
N TYR A 53 -3.60 -5.24 -0.70
CA TYR A 53 -3.53 -4.25 -1.77
C TYR A 53 -3.44 -4.96 -3.12
N SER A 54 -3.30 -4.21 -4.21
CA SER A 54 -3.29 -4.70 -5.59
C SER A 54 -2.45 -5.99 -5.80
N ASP A 55 -1.15 -6.00 -5.48
CA ASP A 55 -0.31 -7.20 -5.64
C ASP A 55 -0.76 -8.37 -4.72
N SER A 56 -1.35 -8.08 -3.56
CA SER A 56 -1.82 -9.12 -2.63
C SER A 56 -2.96 -9.92 -3.26
N TYR A 57 -3.92 -9.23 -3.88
CA TYR A 57 -5.02 -9.88 -4.60
C TYR A 57 -4.51 -10.73 -5.75
N ALA A 58 -3.56 -10.19 -6.54
CA ALA A 58 -2.93 -10.96 -7.62
C ALA A 58 -2.24 -12.23 -7.10
N ARG A 59 -1.50 -12.16 -5.99
CA ARG A 59 -0.83 -13.34 -5.39
C ARG A 59 -1.81 -14.41 -4.92
N ILE A 60 -3.00 -14.01 -4.47
CA ILE A 60 -4.06 -14.92 -4.01
C ILE A 60 -4.79 -15.53 -5.20
N GLY A 61 -5.12 -14.75 -6.22
CA GLY A 61 -5.73 -15.27 -7.45
C GLY A 61 -4.91 -16.41 -8.06
N VAL A 62 -3.58 -16.28 -8.00
CA VAL A 62 -2.63 -17.29 -8.51
C VAL A 62 -2.57 -18.57 -7.67
N THR A 63 -3.10 -18.64 -6.44
CA THR A 63 -2.98 -19.86 -5.61
C THR A 63 -3.69 -21.07 -6.23
N SER A 64 -4.81 -20.84 -6.92
CA SER A 64 -5.57 -21.88 -7.62
C SER A 64 -4.79 -22.49 -8.80
N GLU A 65 -4.15 -21.65 -9.61
CA GLU A 65 -3.28 -22.04 -10.71
C GLU A 65 -2.02 -22.71 -10.21
N LEU A 66 -1.44 -22.19 -9.12
CA LEU A 66 -0.27 -22.77 -8.46
C LEU A 66 -0.56 -24.18 -7.94
N LYS A 67 -1.75 -24.41 -7.35
CA LYS A 67 -2.18 -25.74 -6.92
C LYS A 67 -2.23 -26.71 -8.12
N THR A 68 -2.71 -26.24 -9.25
CA THR A 68 -2.78 -27.03 -10.50
C THR A 68 -1.38 -27.35 -11.02
N ALA A 69 -0.46 -26.37 -11.03
CA ALA A 69 0.94 -26.58 -11.42
C ALA A 69 1.66 -27.59 -10.52
N ILE A 70 1.46 -27.51 -9.20
CA ILE A 70 2.01 -28.49 -8.24
C ILE A 70 1.43 -29.89 -8.50
N HIS A 71 0.12 -29.99 -8.76
CA HIS A 71 -0.50 -31.27 -9.08
C HIS A 71 0.08 -31.86 -10.38
N ALA A 72 0.18 -31.06 -11.44
CA ALA A 72 0.77 -31.44 -12.72
C ALA A 72 2.22 -31.92 -12.57
N PHE A 73 3.02 -31.25 -11.74
CA PHE A 73 4.36 -31.69 -11.37
C PHE A 73 4.38 -33.06 -10.71
N ASN A 74 3.52 -33.29 -9.72
CA ASN A 74 3.46 -34.56 -9.01
C ASN A 74 3.02 -35.74 -9.90
N VAL A 75 2.18 -35.50 -10.91
CA VAL A 75 1.71 -36.53 -11.85
C VAL A 75 2.57 -36.61 -13.13
N GLY A 76 3.61 -35.79 -13.26
CA GLY A 76 4.53 -35.81 -14.40
C GLY A 76 4.03 -35.10 -15.68
N ASN A 77 2.94 -34.33 -15.60
CA ASN A 77 2.31 -33.63 -16.74
C ASN A 77 2.59 -32.13 -16.75
N VAL A 78 3.78 -31.71 -16.33
CA VAL A 78 4.19 -30.30 -16.16
C VAL A 78 3.97 -29.47 -17.43
N SER A 79 4.15 -30.06 -18.61
CA SER A 79 3.97 -29.37 -19.90
C SER A 79 2.52 -28.96 -20.20
N MET A 80 1.54 -29.50 -19.48
CA MET A 80 0.12 -29.16 -19.65
C MET A 80 -0.29 -27.90 -18.88
N THR A 81 0.56 -27.40 -18.00
CA THR A 81 0.34 -26.16 -17.25
C THR A 81 1.36 -25.12 -17.68
N ASN A 82 0.92 -23.97 -18.17
CA ASN A 82 1.77 -22.81 -18.42
C ASN A 82 1.21 -21.65 -17.60
N LEU A 83 1.88 -21.35 -16.49
CA LEU A 83 1.52 -20.25 -15.62
C LEU A 83 2.52 -19.12 -15.85
N ALA A 84 2.05 -17.92 -16.15
CA ALA A 84 2.90 -16.75 -16.24
C ALA A 84 2.58 -15.80 -15.09
N SER A 85 3.61 -15.31 -14.38
CA SER A 85 3.42 -14.42 -13.25
C SER A 85 4.38 -13.25 -13.29
N TRP A 86 3.82 -12.04 -13.26
CA TRP A 86 4.56 -10.77 -13.11
C TRP A 86 5.17 -10.61 -11.71
N LEU A 87 4.52 -11.19 -10.71
CA LEU A 87 4.96 -11.13 -9.32
C LEU A 87 5.75 -12.38 -8.97
N THR A 88 6.62 -12.25 -7.98
CA THR A 88 7.32 -13.41 -7.43
C THR A 88 6.33 -14.38 -6.79
N ILE A 89 6.49 -15.68 -7.05
CA ILE A 89 5.53 -16.73 -6.67
C ILE A 89 5.70 -17.23 -5.23
N THR A 90 6.83 -16.95 -4.57
CA THR A 90 7.12 -17.51 -3.23
C THR A 90 6.09 -17.18 -2.16
N PRO A 91 5.59 -15.93 -2.04
CA PRO A 91 4.48 -15.62 -1.15
C PRO A 91 3.23 -16.47 -1.43
N SER A 92 2.88 -16.68 -2.70
CA SER A 92 1.71 -17.49 -3.10
C SER A 92 1.80 -18.94 -2.64
N PHE A 93 3.00 -19.54 -2.52
CA PHE A 93 3.12 -20.87 -1.89
C PHE A 93 2.70 -20.87 -0.43
N PHE A 94 3.10 -19.84 0.33
CA PHE A 94 2.77 -19.75 1.76
C PHE A 94 1.30 -19.42 1.98
N ILE A 95 0.70 -18.62 1.09
CA ILE A 95 -0.75 -18.35 1.07
C ILE A 95 -1.51 -19.64 0.73
N LEU A 96 -1.13 -20.36 -0.32
CA LEU A 96 -1.72 -21.66 -0.66
C LEU A 96 -1.60 -22.66 0.50
N LEU A 97 -0.45 -22.70 1.17
CA LEU A 97 -0.26 -23.55 2.35
C LEU A 97 -1.24 -23.19 3.48
N SER A 98 -1.46 -21.89 3.72
CA SER A 98 -2.46 -21.40 4.68
C SER A 98 -3.86 -21.91 4.31
N GLU A 99 -4.25 -21.76 3.05
CA GLU A 99 -5.54 -22.23 2.52
C GLU A 99 -5.70 -23.76 2.65
N GLN A 100 -4.65 -24.55 2.41
CA GLN A 100 -4.71 -26.01 2.55
C GLN A 100 -4.81 -26.47 4.00
N ILE A 101 -4.20 -25.76 4.96
CA ILE A 101 -4.19 -26.18 6.37
C ILE A 101 -5.46 -25.74 7.11
N VAL A 102 -5.90 -24.50 6.92
CA VAL A 102 -6.98 -23.87 7.71
C VAL A 102 -8.20 -23.53 6.87
N GLY A 103 -8.14 -23.67 5.54
CA GLY A 103 -9.21 -23.27 4.64
C GLY A 103 -9.29 -21.75 4.43
N SER A 104 -8.29 -21.00 4.88
CA SER A 104 -8.27 -19.53 4.82
C SER A 104 -6.85 -18.99 4.77
N VAL A 105 -6.67 -17.78 4.25
CA VAL A 105 -5.38 -17.07 4.22
C VAL A 105 -4.93 -16.56 5.60
N VAL A 106 -5.78 -16.65 6.63
CA VAL A 106 -5.55 -16.13 7.99
C VAL A 106 -4.28 -16.66 8.65
N LEU A 107 -3.92 -17.94 8.42
CA LEU A 107 -2.71 -18.52 8.99
C LEU A 107 -1.45 -17.83 8.43
N TYR A 108 -1.47 -17.39 7.17
CA TYR A 108 -0.41 -16.59 6.59
C TYR A 108 -0.21 -15.27 7.35
N THR A 109 -1.29 -14.51 7.59
CA THR A 109 -1.27 -13.26 8.37
C THR A 109 -0.66 -13.47 9.75
N PHE A 110 -1.16 -14.48 10.46
CA PHE A 110 -0.71 -14.79 11.80
C PHE A 110 0.79 -15.11 11.83
N VAL A 111 1.24 -16.00 10.93
CA VAL A 111 2.64 -16.43 10.88
C VAL A 111 3.54 -15.27 10.47
N GLN A 112 3.15 -14.47 9.48
CA GLN A 112 3.91 -13.30 9.06
C GLN A 112 4.06 -12.30 10.22
N CYS A 113 2.96 -11.94 10.87
CA CYS A 113 2.97 -11.01 11.99
C CYS A 113 3.84 -11.53 13.15
N PHE A 114 3.68 -12.81 13.50
CA PHE A 114 4.47 -13.44 14.55
C PHE A 114 5.97 -13.42 14.22
N LEU A 115 6.35 -13.82 13.01
CA LEU A 115 7.75 -13.88 12.59
C LEU A 115 8.37 -12.50 12.45
N LEU A 116 7.62 -11.49 11.98
CA LEU A 116 8.09 -10.11 11.91
C LEU A 116 8.43 -9.58 13.30
N PHE A 117 7.48 -9.67 14.25
CA PHE A 117 7.71 -9.19 15.62
C PHE A 117 8.83 -9.96 16.30
N LEU A 118 8.82 -11.30 16.22
CA LEU A 118 9.86 -12.14 16.80
C LEU A 118 11.25 -11.78 16.25
N SER A 119 11.41 -11.72 14.94
CA SER A 119 12.71 -11.42 14.31
C SER A 119 13.18 -10.02 14.64
N THR A 120 12.26 -9.04 14.69
CA THR A 120 12.57 -7.65 15.04
C THR A 120 13.04 -7.54 16.49
N TYR A 121 12.39 -8.23 17.44
CA TYR A 121 12.85 -8.28 18.83
C TYR A 121 14.23 -8.94 18.97
N ILE A 122 14.46 -10.08 18.32
CA ILE A 122 15.74 -10.78 18.39
C ILE A 122 16.86 -9.91 17.78
N MET A 123 16.59 -9.28 16.64
CA MET A 123 17.53 -8.38 15.98
C MET A 123 17.82 -7.15 16.85
N GLY A 124 16.79 -6.49 17.38
CA GLY A 124 16.96 -5.35 18.29
C GLY A 124 17.78 -5.72 19.54
N ASP A 125 17.52 -6.87 20.16
CA ASP A 125 18.30 -7.35 21.31
C ASP A 125 19.73 -7.75 20.95
N GLY A 126 19.96 -8.18 19.70
CA GLY A 126 21.26 -8.55 19.16
C GLY A 126 22.12 -7.35 18.77
N LEU A 127 21.50 -6.23 18.40
CA LEU A 127 22.19 -4.98 18.09
C LEU A 127 22.70 -4.29 19.36
N THR A 128 21.92 -4.28 20.44
CA THR A 128 22.17 -3.42 21.61
C THR A 128 22.81 -4.12 22.80
N ASN A 129 23.51 -3.36 23.64
CA ASN A 129 24.07 -3.87 24.89
C ASN A 129 23.01 -4.46 25.83
N GLU A 130 23.37 -5.52 26.57
CA GLU A 130 22.42 -6.30 27.38
C GLU A 130 21.60 -5.46 28.36
N GLY A 131 22.22 -4.43 28.94
CA GLY A 131 21.57 -3.52 29.89
C GLY A 131 20.45 -2.66 29.30
N HIS A 132 20.32 -2.57 27.96
CA HIS A 132 19.38 -1.68 27.29
C HIS A 132 18.35 -2.43 26.41
N ARG A 133 18.37 -3.77 26.38
CA ARG A 133 17.40 -4.58 25.60
C ARG A 133 15.93 -4.20 25.83
N ARG A 134 15.55 -3.86 27.07
CA ARG A 134 14.19 -3.43 27.40
C ARG A 134 13.74 -2.17 26.64
N TRP A 135 14.67 -1.23 26.44
CA TRP A 135 14.39 -0.02 25.67
C TRP A 135 14.00 -0.35 24.23
N ASN A 136 14.79 -1.21 23.58
CA ASN A 136 14.54 -1.62 22.20
C ASN A 136 13.21 -2.31 22.04
N ARG A 137 12.93 -3.28 22.92
CA ARG A 137 11.65 -3.99 22.91
C ARG A 137 10.50 -2.99 23.01
N LEU A 138 10.57 -2.01 23.91
CA LEU A 138 9.54 -1.00 24.07
C LEU A 138 9.41 -0.08 22.83
N CYS A 139 10.52 0.36 22.23
CA CYS A 139 10.49 1.14 20.98
C CYS A 139 9.90 0.34 19.80
N ILE A 140 10.19 -0.95 19.71
CA ILE A 140 9.63 -1.88 18.72
C ILE A 140 8.13 -2.05 18.96
N THR A 141 7.71 -2.33 20.20
CA THR A 141 6.29 -2.52 20.54
C THR A 141 5.47 -1.26 20.32
N LEU A 142 6.01 -0.07 20.57
CA LEU A 142 5.26 1.18 20.43
C LEU A 142 5.24 1.74 19.00
N ASN A 143 5.89 1.12 18.02
CA ASN A 143 5.98 1.66 16.67
C ASN A 143 4.78 1.22 15.80
N PRO A 144 3.86 2.12 15.41
CA PRO A 144 2.67 1.76 14.63
C PRO A 144 2.97 1.13 13.26
N VAL A 145 4.13 1.44 12.66
CA VAL A 145 4.52 0.86 11.36
C VAL A 145 4.67 -0.66 11.46
N LEU A 146 5.20 -1.18 12.57
CA LEU A 146 5.33 -2.63 12.77
C LEU A 146 3.99 -3.32 12.98
N TRP A 147 3.04 -2.64 13.64
CA TRP A 147 1.68 -3.16 13.80
C TRP A 147 1.01 -3.28 12.45
N ALA A 148 1.05 -2.22 11.64
CA ALA A 148 0.49 -2.21 10.30
C ALA A 148 1.13 -3.29 9.42
N PHE A 149 2.45 -3.22 9.20
CA PHE A 149 3.15 -4.16 8.31
C PHE A 149 3.14 -5.61 8.81
N GLY A 150 2.86 -5.87 10.09
CA GLY A 150 2.63 -7.23 10.57
C GLY A 150 1.48 -7.94 9.84
N VAL A 151 0.46 -7.19 9.42
CA VAL A 151 -0.78 -7.72 8.84
C VAL A 151 -1.06 -7.30 7.40
N TYR A 152 -0.30 -6.34 6.84
CA TYR A 152 -0.31 -6.09 5.39
C TYR A 152 0.33 -7.25 4.64
N TYR A 153 -0.31 -7.71 3.55
CA TYR A 153 0.16 -8.80 2.67
C TYR A 153 1.26 -8.32 1.73
N GLU A 154 2.30 -7.79 2.34
CA GLU A 154 3.36 -7.06 1.68
C GLU A 154 4.62 -7.91 1.59
N ALA A 155 5.07 -8.17 0.37
CA ALA A 155 6.21 -9.05 0.11
C ALA A 155 7.51 -8.56 0.79
N SER A 156 7.63 -7.26 1.01
CA SER A 156 8.75 -6.67 1.74
C SER A 156 8.83 -7.15 3.21
N VAL A 157 7.73 -7.59 3.82
CA VAL A 157 7.68 -8.08 5.22
C VAL A 157 8.39 -9.42 5.35
N GLY A 158 8.05 -10.39 4.50
CA GLY A 158 8.75 -11.67 4.47
C GLY A 158 10.22 -11.51 4.07
N CYS A 159 10.50 -10.62 3.13
CA CYS A 159 11.86 -10.29 2.70
C CYS A 159 12.72 -9.77 3.87
N VAL A 160 12.28 -8.72 4.59
CA VAL A 160 13.07 -8.16 5.70
C VAL A 160 13.19 -9.11 6.88
N THR A 161 12.15 -9.88 7.17
CA THR A 161 12.16 -10.91 8.22
C THR A 161 13.26 -11.94 7.93
N ALA A 162 13.35 -12.38 6.67
CA ALA A 162 14.39 -13.29 6.24
C ALA A 162 15.79 -12.67 6.24
N ILE A 163 15.95 -11.40 5.84
CA ILE A 163 17.22 -10.66 5.92
C ILE A 163 17.72 -10.62 7.37
N MET A 164 16.86 -10.26 8.33
CA MET A 164 17.19 -10.27 9.75
C MET A 164 17.57 -11.67 10.23
N GLY A 165 16.83 -12.70 9.80
CA GLY A 165 17.15 -14.10 10.07
C GLY A 165 18.55 -14.47 9.59
N ILE A 166 18.91 -14.15 8.35
CA ILE A 166 20.23 -14.40 7.78
C ILE A 166 21.32 -13.70 8.61
N LEU A 167 21.17 -12.41 8.88
CA LEU A 167 22.14 -11.64 9.67
C LEU A 167 22.35 -12.24 11.07
N LEU A 168 21.27 -12.59 11.75
CA LEU A 168 21.31 -13.20 13.08
C LEU A 168 22.00 -14.56 13.08
N LEU A 169 21.69 -15.42 12.11
CA LEU A 169 22.27 -16.76 11.97
C LEU A 169 23.77 -16.67 11.66
N VAL A 170 24.18 -15.76 10.78
CA VAL A 170 25.60 -15.46 10.50
C VAL A 170 26.31 -15.01 11.77
N TRP A 171 25.72 -14.09 12.55
CA TRP A 171 26.34 -13.57 13.77
C TRP A 171 26.43 -14.59 14.91
N LYS A 172 25.44 -15.49 15.00
CA LYS A 172 25.37 -16.51 16.06
C LYS A 172 26.22 -17.73 15.77
N TRP A 173 26.65 -17.95 14.52
CA TRP A 173 27.41 -19.13 14.08
C TRP A 173 28.57 -19.51 15.03
N ASP A 174 29.40 -18.54 15.40
CA ASP A 174 30.56 -18.76 16.27
C ASP A 174 30.19 -19.20 17.69
N SER A 175 28.99 -18.85 18.15
CA SER A 175 28.52 -19.24 19.47
C SER A 175 28.06 -20.70 19.50
N LEU A 176 27.78 -21.34 18.36
CA LEU A 176 27.22 -22.69 18.33
C LEU A 176 28.30 -23.75 18.54
N SER A 177 28.24 -24.46 19.67
CA SER A 177 29.15 -25.55 20.00
C SER A 177 28.66 -26.91 19.48
N SER A 178 27.35 -27.17 19.57
CA SER A 178 26.72 -28.43 19.16
C SER A 178 26.66 -28.57 17.62
N TYR A 179 26.84 -29.80 17.12
CA TYR A 179 26.73 -30.09 15.69
C TYR A 179 25.27 -30.00 15.21
N PHE A 180 24.33 -30.48 16.03
CA PHE A 180 22.90 -30.28 15.85
C PHE A 180 22.51 -28.82 15.57
N ASP A 181 22.98 -27.88 16.40
CA ASP A 181 22.69 -26.45 16.21
C ASP A 181 23.25 -25.91 14.88
N LYS A 182 24.44 -26.37 14.46
CA LYS A 182 25.03 -25.96 13.19
C LYS A 182 24.23 -26.48 11.99
N ILE A 183 23.74 -27.72 12.04
CA ILE A 183 22.86 -28.26 10.99
C ILE A 183 21.57 -27.43 10.92
N ILE A 184 20.91 -27.18 12.05
CA ILE A 184 19.70 -26.36 12.10
C ILE A 184 19.98 -24.98 11.48
N THR A 185 21.11 -24.37 11.83
CA THR A 185 21.51 -23.05 11.31
C THR A 185 21.68 -23.06 9.80
N ILE A 186 22.28 -24.11 9.23
CA ILE A 186 22.40 -24.28 7.78
C ILE A 186 21.01 -24.36 7.12
N VAL A 187 20.12 -25.19 7.67
CA VAL A 187 18.74 -25.33 7.16
C VAL A 187 17.99 -24.01 7.21
N LEU A 188 18.10 -23.29 8.33
CA LEU A 188 17.48 -21.97 8.49
C LEU A 188 18.09 -20.91 7.56
N LEU A 189 19.39 -20.96 7.29
CA LEU A 189 20.05 -20.07 6.32
C LEU A 189 19.56 -20.33 4.90
N ILE A 190 19.44 -21.60 4.50
CA ILE A 190 18.88 -22.00 3.20
C ILE A 190 17.44 -21.49 3.08
N PHE A 191 16.60 -21.78 4.09
CA PHE A 191 15.20 -21.37 4.09
C PHE A 191 15.04 -19.85 4.08
N SER A 192 15.80 -19.12 4.92
CA SER A 192 15.75 -17.66 4.95
C SER A 192 16.23 -17.07 3.63
N SER A 193 17.25 -17.65 2.99
CA SER A 193 17.72 -17.18 1.68
C SER A 193 16.69 -17.42 0.58
N TYR A 194 16.00 -18.57 0.61
CA TYR A 194 14.87 -18.85 -0.29
C TYR A 194 13.74 -17.83 -0.10
N VAL A 195 13.32 -17.56 1.15
CA VAL A 195 12.27 -16.57 1.44
C VAL A 195 12.69 -15.16 1.03
N CYS A 196 13.90 -14.73 1.40
CA CYS A 196 14.42 -13.39 1.11
C CYS A 196 14.36 -13.06 -0.39
N LEU A 197 14.89 -13.97 -1.21
CA LEU A 197 15.05 -13.77 -2.65
C LEU A 197 13.79 -14.15 -3.43
N GLY A 198 13.02 -15.11 -2.91
CA GLY A 198 11.76 -15.53 -3.49
C GLY A 198 10.61 -14.55 -3.23
N TYR A 199 10.64 -13.76 -2.16
CA TYR A 199 9.60 -12.75 -1.91
C TYR A 199 9.78 -11.47 -2.73
N ARG A 200 11.02 -11.08 -3.07
CA ARG A 200 11.32 -9.85 -3.81
C ARG A 200 12.51 -10.08 -4.73
N ALA A 201 12.31 -9.95 -6.05
CA ALA A 201 13.38 -10.07 -7.04
C ALA A 201 14.51 -9.03 -6.84
N ASN A 202 14.19 -7.83 -6.33
CA ASN A 202 15.20 -6.80 -6.07
C ASN A 202 16.16 -7.20 -4.94
N ALA A 203 15.78 -8.14 -4.07
CA ALA A 203 16.63 -8.62 -2.99
C ALA A 203 17.90 -9.34 -3.50
N PHE A 204 17.95 -9.76 -4.76
CA PHE A 204 19.17 -10.33 -5.36
C PHE A 204 20.37 -9.38 -5.31
N THR A 205 20.12 -8.07 -5.25
CA THR A 205 21.17 -7.05 -5.12
C THR A 205 21.92 -7.09 -3.78
N ILE A 206 21.37 -7.74 -2.74
CA ILE A 206 22.06 -7.85 -1.45
C ILE A 206 23.11 -8.97 -1.43
N ILE A 207 23.10 -9.89 -2.41
CA ILE A 207 23.99 -11.06 -2.43
C ILE A 207 25.48 -10.66 -2.37
N PRO A 208 25.97 -9.70 -3.17
CA PRO A 208 27.38 -9.30 -3.13
C PRO A 208 27.80 -8.77 -1.76
N ILE A 209 27.00 -7.89 -1.15
CA ILE A 209 27.32 -7.34 0.17
C ILE A 209 27.18 -8.39 1.27
N LEU A 210 26.23 -9.32 1.15
CA LEU A 210 26.05 -10.41 2.10
C LEU A 210 27.24 -11.38 2.08
N ILE A 211 27.74 -11.75 0.90
CA ILE A 211 28.96 -12.57 0.76
C ILE A 211 30.15 -11.83 1.38
N LEU A 212 30.30 -10.54 1.08
CA LEU A 212 31.37 -9.72 1.65
C LEU A 212 31.28 -9.66 3.18
N ILE A 213 30.09 -9.47 3.74
CA ILE A 213 29.85 -9.48 5.20
C ILE A 213 30.28 -10.82 5.79
N VAL A 214 29.91 -11.95 5.18
CA VAL A 214 30.29 -13.28 5.67
C VAL A 214 31.81 -13.46 5.63
N ILE A 215 32.49 -13.05 4.56
CA ILE A 215 33.96 -13.14 4.46
C ILE A 215 34.65 -12.27 5.51
N LEU A 216 34.17 -11.03 5.70
CA LEU A 216 34.74 -10.10 6.66
C LEU A 216 34.50 -10.53 8.12
N LYS A 217 33.34 -11.15 8.39
CA LYS A 217 32.96 -11.66 9.71
C LYS A 217 33.65 -12.99 10.04
N GLU A 218 33.65 -13.92 9.09
CA GLU A 218 34.20 -15.27 9.22
C GLU A 218 35.55 -15.39 8.52
N ARG A 219 36.64 -15.07 9.25
CA ARG A 219 38.01 -15.15 8.71
C ARG A 219 38.47 -16.58 8.35
N LYS A 220 37.77 -17.61 8.84
CA LYS A 220 38.12 -19.02 8.56
C LYS A 220 37.40 -19.49 7.30
N VAL A 221 38.17 -19.80 6.26
CA VAL A 221 37.68 -20.21 4.93
C VAL A 221 36.59 -21.29 5.00
N ILE A 222 36.78 -22.35 5.79
CA ILE A 222 35.79 -23.44 5.88
C ILE A 222 34.43 -22.92 6.38
N LYS A 223 34.43 -22.06 7.40
CA LYS A 223 33.18 -21.52 7.98
C LYS A 223 32.49 -20.58 7.00
N SER A 224 33.24 -19.65 6.40
CA SER A 224 32.69 -18.72 5.42
C SER A 224 32.11 -19.47 4.22
N THR A 225 32.81 -20.49 3.72
CA THR A 225 32.33 -21.32 2.61
C THR A 225 31.03 -22.04 2.96
N MET A 226 30.91 -22.65 4.14
CA MET A 226 29.66 -23.33 4.54
C MET A 226 28.45 -22.38 4.57
N ILE A 227 28.63 -21.18 5.14
CA ILE A 227 27.56 -20.17 5.21
C ILE A 227 27.21 -19.66 3.80
N ILE A 228 28.22 -19.33 2.99
CA ILE A 228 28.01 -18.86 1.61
C ILE A 228 27.30 -19.94 0.79
N CYS A 229 27.73 -21.21 0.86
CA CYS A 229 27.06 -22.31 0.18
C CYS A 229 25.60 -22.44 0.61
N SER A 230 25.29 -22.27 1.89
CA SER A 230 23.91 -22.30 2.40
C SER A 230 23.05 -21.20 1.78
N ILE A 231 23.59 -19.98 1.68
CA ILE A 231 22.92 -18.84 1.05
C ILE A 231 22.72 -19.10 -0.45
N CYS A 232 23.74 -19.59 -1.15
CA CYS A 232 23.67 -19.92 -2.57
C CYS A 232 22.66 -21.02 -2.87
N ILE A 233 22.55 -22.06 -2.02
CA ILE A 233 21.54 -23.12 -2.18
C ILE A 233 20.14 -22.53 -2.09
N GLY A 234 19.85 -21.70 -1.08
CA GLY A 234 18.54 -21.04 -0.98
C GLY A 234 18.24 -20.12 -2.15
N THR A 235 19.26 -19.41 -2.66
CA THR A 235 19.18 -18.58 -3.88
C THR A 235 18.82 -19.42 -5.11
N ILE A 236 19.50 -20.55 -5.31
CA ILE A 236 19.23 -21.47 -6.42
C ILE A 236 17.82 -22.02 -6.31
N MET A 237 17.35 -22.37 -5.11
CA MET A 237 15.98 -22.84 -4.91
C MET A 237 14.94 -21.80 -5.33
N ALA A 238 15.14 -20.52 -5.01
CA ALA A 238 14.22 -19.45 -5.40
C ALA A 238 14.07 -19.33 -6.93
N LEU A 239 15.11 -19.67 -7.69
CA LEU A 239 15.10 -19.67 -9.16
C LEU A 239 14.66 -21.01 -9.76
N ALA A 240 14.97 -22.13 -9.11
CA ALA A 240 14.75 -23.47 -9.62
C ALA A 240 13.31 -23.95 -9.39
N VAL A 241 12.69 -23.60 -8.26
CA VAL A 241 11.32 -24.03 -7.93
C VAL A 241 10.29 -23.56 -8.96
N PRO A 242 10.25 -22.27 -9.38
CA PRO A 242 9.30 -21.84 -10.41
C PRO A 242 9.53 -22.56 -11.74
N LYS A 243 10.79 -22.73 -12.15
CA LYS A 243 11.15 -23.44 -13.39
C LYS A 243 10.74 -24.91 -13.37
N ALA A 244 10.91 -25.59 -12.23
CA ALA A 244 10.52 -26.98 -12.08
C ALA A 244 9.00 -27.18 -12.24
N LEU A 245 8.22 -26.15 -11.90
CA LEU A 245 6.76 -26.13 -12.03
C LEU A 245 6.25 -25.55 -13.36
N ASN A 246 7.15 -25.25 -14.31
CA ASN A 246 6.83 -24.59 -15.57
C ASN A 246 6.06 -23.26 -15.39
N ILE A 247 6.52 -22.48 -14.41
CA ILE A 247 6.02 -21.13 -14.16
C ILE A 247 6.99 -20.15 -14.81
N ASP A 248 6.50 -19.35 -15.76
CA ASP A 248 7.22 -18.24 -16.35
C ASP A 248 7.19 -17.04 -15.39
N THR A 249 8.31 -16.84 -14.69
CA THR A 249 8.52 -15.65 -13.86
C THR A 249 8.90 -14.50 -14.77
N MET A 250 7.89 -13.74 -15.22
CA MET A 250 8.04 -12.63 -16.15
C MET A 250 9.10 -11.63 -15.66
N SER A 251 9.88 -11.11 -16.61
CA SER A 251 10.93 -10.13 -16.32
C SER A 251 10.37 -8.71 -16.15
N SER A 252 10.36 -8.19 -14.93
CA SER A 252 9.81 -6.86 -14.62
C SER A 252 10.82 -5.70 -14.71
N TYR A 253 12.11 -5.98 -14.87
CA TYR A 253 13.14 -4.92 -14.88
C TYR A 253 13.10 -4.04 -16.13
N ALA A 254 12.68 -4.59 -17.26
CA ALA A 254 12.61 -3.89 -18.55
C ALA A 254 11.61 -2.73 -18.48
N GLY A 255 10.57 -2.90 -17.67
CA GLY A 255 9.55 -1.91 -17.46
C GLY A 255 10.03 -0.58 -16.88
N SER A 256 10.83 -0.63 -15.82
CA SER A 256 11.43 0.60 -15.26
C SER A 256 12.33 1.31 -16.26
N LEU A 257 13.02 0.56 -17.12
CA LEU A 257 13.83 1.16 -18.21
C LEU A 257 12.94 1.86 -19.22
N ILE A 258 11.77 1.29 -19.55
CA ILE A 258 10.76 1.92 -20.41
C ILE A 258 10.30 3.24 -19.78
N TRP A 259 9.97 3.24 -18.48
CA TRP A 259 9.53 4.46 -17.79
C TRP A 259 10.60 5.55 -17.78
N GLU A 260 11.85 5.19 -17.53
CA GLU A 260 12.98 6.12 -17.59
C GLU A 260 13.18 6.67 -19.02
N MET A 261 13.05 5.84 -20.07
CA MET A 261 13.13 6.31 -21.46
C MET A 261 12.00 7.25 -21.83
N VAL A 262 10.74 6.86 -21.55
CA VAL A 262 9.55 7.68 -21.82
C VAL A 262 9.65 9.02 -21.10
N SER A 263 10.06 9.01 -19.83
CA SER A 263 10.28 10.24 -19.04
C SER A 263 11.40 11.09 -19.62
N THR A 264 12.48 10.47 -20.13
CA THR A 264 13.56 11.17 -20.82
C THR A 264 13.02 11.88 -22.05
N ILE A 265 12.29 11.18 -22.92
CA ILE A 265 11.69 11.73 -24.14
C ILE A 265 10.71 12.86 -23.81
N GLN A 266 9.87 12.69 -22.78
CA GLN A 266 8.95 13.72 -22.30
C GLN A 266 9.66 14.97 -21.75
N SER A 267 10.92 14.84 -21.30
CA SER A 267 11.70 15.94 -20.72
C SER A 267 12.49 16.77 -21.72
N MET A 268 12.56 16.31 -22.98
CA MET A 268 13.26 16.97 -24.08
C MET A 268 12.50 18.21 -24.58
N ASP A 269 13.17 19.05 -25.35
CA ASP A 269 12.53 20.12 -26.11
C ASP A 269 11.72 19.56 -27.29
N GLU A 270 10.78 20.36 -27.81
CA GLU A 270 9.80 19.91 -28.83
C GLU A 270 10.46 19.31 -30.07
N GLU A 271 11.59 19.89 -30.52
CA GLU A 271 12.33 19.42 -31.69
C GLU A 271 12.89 18.02 -31.47
N LYS A 272 13.59 17.77 -30.36
CA LYS A 272 14.13 16.44 -30.06
C LYS A 272 13.02 15.46 -29.69
N GLN A 273 12.03 15.89 -28.92
CA GLN A 273 10.89 15.04 -28.57
C GLN A 273 10.23 14.48 -29.83
N SER A 274 10.05 15.31 -30.86
CA SER A 274 9.52 14.88 -32.16
C SER A 274 10.39 13.83 -32.86
N GLN A 275 11.72 13.86 -32.68
CA GLN A 275 12.64 12.86 -33.24
C GLN A 275 12.55 11.51 -32.53
N TYR A 276 12.22 11.51 -31.23
CA TYR A 276 12.14 10.29 -30.40
C TYR A 276 10.71 9.81 -30.15
N ILE A 277 9.68 10.45 -30.71
CA ILE A 277 8.28 10.15 -30.41
C ILE A 277 7.80 8.77 -30.88
N THR A 278 8.61 8.04 -31.65
CA THR A 278 8.36 6.65 -32.10
C THR A 278 9.42 5.67 -31.59
N TYR A 279 10.19 6.03 -30.56
CA TYR A 279 11.43 5.34 -30.18
C TYR A 279 11.26 3.87 -29.77
N LEU A 280 10.11 3.48 -29.23
CA LEU A 280 9.77 2.13 -28.80
C LEU A 280 8.76 1.42 -29.72
N ASP A 281 8.34 2.07 -30.81
CA ASP A 281 7.25 1.58 -31.66
C ASP A 281 7.64 0.29 -32.42
N ASP A 282 8.92 0.10 -32.72
CA ASP A 282 9.45 -1.14 -33.31
C ASP A 282 9.41 -2.34 -32.35
N VAL A 283 9.18 -2.10 -31.05
CA VAL A 283 9.07 -3.14 -30.03
C VAL A 283 7.62 -3.39 -29.64
N PHE A 284 6.83 -2.33 -29.44
CA PHE A 284 5.49 -2.41 -28.86
C PHE A 284 4.36 -2.00 -29.81
N GLY A 285 4.68 -1.66 -31.06
CA GLY A 285 3.69 -1.27 -32.07
C GLY A 285 3.60 0.24 -32.29
N LYS A 286 2.94 0.61 -33.38
CA LYS A 286 2.77 2.00 -33.81
C LYS A 286 2.07 2.83 -32.71
N GLU A 287 2.53 4.06 -32.50
CA GLU A 287 1.98 5.05 -31.55
C GLU A 287 2.17 4.70 -30.06
N ALA A 288 2.87 3.60 -29.75
CA ALA A 288 3.10 3.19 -28.36
C ALA A 288 3.90 4.25 -27.59
N THR A 289 4.96 4.79 -28.19
CA THR A 289 5.81 5.79 -27.52
C THR A 289 5.07 7.11 -27.31
N ALA A 290 4.36 7.60 -28.33
CA ALA A 290 3.59 8.83 -28.26
C ALA A 290 2.51 8.78 -27.17
N THR A 291 1.76 7.68 -27.12
CA THR A 291 0.73 7.43 -26.10
C THR A 291 1.35 7.38 -24.71
N ALA A 292 2.50 6.70 -24.56
CA ALA A 292 3.19 6.62 -23.29
C ALA A 292 3.65 8.01 -22.81
N VAL A 293 4.21 8.83 -23.69
CA VAL A 293 4.66 10.19 -23.37
C VAL A 293 3.48 11.08 -22.94
N ALA A 294 2.31 10.92 -23.57
CA ALA A 294 1.09 11.67 -23.21
C ALA A 294 0.54 11.27 -21.84
N ASN A 295 0.57 9.98 -21.51
CA ASN A 295 0.03 9.46 -20.24
C ASN A 295 1.04 9.52 -19.09
N ASN A 296 2.34 9.65 -19.38
CA ASN A 296 3.39 9.55 -18.37
C ASN A 296 3.37 10.70 -17.36
N SER A 297 3.54 10.34 -16.09
CA SER A 297 3.80 11.26 -14.99
C SER A 297 5.06 10.83 -14.25
N TYR A 298 6.08 11.70 -14.18
CA TYR A 298 7.33 11.42 -13.46
C TYR A 298 7.83 12.54 -12.51
N THR A 299 7.20 13.72 -12.54
CA THR A 299 7.61 14.90 -11.74
C THR A 299 6.60 15.30 -10.66
N GLY A 300 5.43 14.66 -10.64
CA GLY A 300 4.33 14.98 -9.74
C GLY A 300 4.28 14.08 -8.51
N GLU A 301 3.56 14.54 -7.48
CA GLU A 301 3.30 13.74 -6.27
C GLU A 301 2.58 12.42 -6.58
N TYR A 302 1.82 12.37 -7.68
CA TYR A 302 1.08 11.19 -8.12
C TYR A 302 1.81 10.33 -9.15
N SER A 303 3.06 10.64 -9.48
CA SER A 303 3.82 9.90 -10.50
C SER A 303 3.98 8.41 -10.16
N SER A 304 3.61 7.56 -11.12
CA SER A 304 3.76 6.12 -11.06
C SER A 304 3.99 5.56 -12.44
N ILE A 305 4.73 4.46 -12.52
CA ILE A 305 4.86 3.69 -13.74
C ILE A 305 3.53 3.09 -14.21
N ASN A 306 2.56 2.96 -13.29
CA ASN A 306 1.23 2.44 -13.58
C ASN A 306 0.49 3.30 -14.61
N ASP A 307 0.80 4.58 -14.76
CA ASP A 307 0.12 5.49 -15.69
C ASP A 307 0.40 5.13 -17.16
N ILE A 308 1.48 4.40 -17.42
CA ILE A 308 1.86 3.88 -18.74
C ILE A 308 1.73 2.35 -18.84
N TRP A 309 1.28 1.70 -17.78
CA TRP A 309 1.00 0.26 -17.73
C TRP A 309 -0.51 0.02 -17.57
N TRP A 310 -0.95 -1.24 -17.63
CA TRP A 310 -2.37 -1.63 -17.63
C TRP A 310 -3.12 -1.45 -18.97
N GLY A 311 -2.49 -1.91 -20.05
CA GLY A 311 -3.21 -2.22 -21.29
C GLY A 311 -3.23 -1.11 -22.33
N ASN A 312 -2.64 0.06 -22.07
CA ASN A 312 -2.32 1.01 -23.13
C ASN A 312 -1.24 2.03 -22.71
N PRO A 313 -0.04 2.07 -23.34
CA PRO A 313 0.35 1.34 -24.55
C PRO A 313 1.14 0.04 -24.32
N PHE A 314 1.48 -0.33 -23.08
CA PHE A 314 2.34 -1.50 -22.82
C PHE A 314 1.59 -2.66 -22.15
N ASN A 315 1.72 -3.87 -22.70
CA ASN A 315 1.26 -5.12 -22.10
C ASN A 315 2.42 -5.83 -21.34
N THR A 316 2.15 -6.35 -20.15
CA THR A 316 3.14 -7.04 -19.29
C THR A 316 3.77 -8.26 -19.94
N GLU A 317 3.01 -9.04 -20.70
CA GLU A 317 3.52 -10.21 -21.43
C GLU A 317 4.58 -9.78 -22.46
N ASP A 318 4.27 -8.78 -23.28
CA ASP A 318 5.18 -8.28 -24.31
C ASP A 318 6.45 -7.66 -23.74
N VAL A 319 6.33 -6.91 -22.64
CA VAL A 319 7.49 -6.34 -21.94
C VAL A 319 8.40 -7.46 -21.39
N SER A 320 7.80 -8.53 -20.87
CA SER A 320 8.52 -9.64 -20.23
C SER A 320 9.18 -10.62 -21.21
N LYS A 321 8.76 -10.63 -22.49
CA LYS A 321 9.36 -11.47 -23.54
C LYS A 321 10.86 -11.19 -23.66
N SER A 322 11.67 -12.25 -23.60
CA SER A 322 13.14 -12.18 -23.61
C SER A 322 13.71 -11.38 -24.79
N GLU A 323 13.10 -11.50 -25.98
CA GLU A 323 13.49 -10.73 -27.16
C GLU A 323 13.26 -9.22 -26.98
N ASN A 324 12.06 -8.85 -26.55
CA ASN A 324 11.67 -7.45 -26.33
C ASN A 324 12.48 -6.83 -25.19
N THR A 325 12.67 -7.55 -24.09
CA THR A 325 13.51 -7.13 -22.98
C THR A 325 14.95 -6.80 -23.43
N LYS A 326 15.56 -7.60 -24.32
CA LYS A 326 16.89 -7.31 -24.87
C LYS A 326 16.89 -6.07 -25.76
N LYS A 327 15.86 -5.89 -26.61
CA LYS A 327 15.71 -4.71 -27.46
C LYS A 327 15.55 -3.43 -26.61
N VAL A 328 14.71 -3.48 -25.58
CA VAL A 328 14.51 -2.39 -24.60
C VAL A 328 15.83 -2.02 -23.93
N LEU A 329 16.62 -2.99 -23.45
CA LEU A 329 17.92 -2.72 -22.84
C LEU A 329 18.89 -2.06 -23.83
N SER A 330 18.95 -2.55 -25.08
CA SER A 330 19.80 -1.97 -26.12
C SER A 330 19.41 -0.52 -26.42
N LYS A 331 18.10 -0.25 -26.52
CA LYS A 331 17.58 1.11 -26.72
C LYS A 331 17.87 2.01 -25.53
N TYR A 332 17.66 1.53 -24.31
CA TYR A 332 18.01 2.29 -23.11
C TYR A 332 19.48 2.73 -23.12
N ILE A 333 20.41 1.80 -23.40
CA ILE A 333 21.84 2.13 -23.51
C ILE A 333 22.11 3.13 -24.63
N HIS A 334 21.49 2.95 -25.81
CA HIS A 334 21.63 3.87 -26.93
C HIS A 334 21.16 5.28 -26.59
N LEU A 335 20.03 5.43 -25.89
CA LEU A 335 19.50 6.71 -25.46
C LEU A 335 20.48 7.41 -24.50
N TRP A 336 21.07 6.68 -23.55
CA TRP A 336 22.09 7.21 -22.65
C TRP A 336 23.36 7.68 -23.36
N ILE A 337 23.74 7.05 -24.47
CA ILE A 337 24.90 7.46 -25.28
C ILE A 337 24.56 8.70 -26.12
N SER A 338 23.35 8.75 -26.68
CA SER A 338 22.93 9.79 -27.62
C SER A 338 22.52 11.07 -26.92
N GLU A 339 21.76 10.96 -25.82
CA GLU A 339 21.16 12.07 -25.07
C GLU A 339 21.53 12.04 -23.57
N PRO A 340 22.82 12.00 -23.21
CA PRO A 340 23.26 11.80 -21.83
C PRO A 340 22.77 12.90 -20.87
N LYS A 341 22.61 14.14 -21.35
CA LYS A 341 22.16 15.26 -20.53
C LYS A 341 20.72 15.07 -20.06
N ASP A 342 19.83 14.71 -20.99
CA ASP A 342 18.41 14.51 -20.71
C ASP A 342 18.20 13.26 -19.83
N CYS A 343 18.93 12.18 -20.13
CA CYS A 343 18.94 10.98 -19.27
C CYS A 343 19.43 11.28 -17.85
N LEU A 344 20.51 12.06 -17.68
CA LEU A 344 21.02 12.42 -16.35
C LEU A 344 20.03 13.28 -15.56
N LYS A 345 19.37 14.24 -16.22
CA LYS A 345 18.33 15.08 -15.61
C LYS A 345 17.19 14.23 -15.06
N VAL A 346 16.66 13.33 -15.88
CA VAL A 346 15.56 12.44 -15.48
C VAL A 346 16.02 11.43 -14.43
N LYS A 347 17.23 10.86 -14.56
CA LYS A 347 17.77 9.95 -13.55
C LYS A 347 17.93 10.63 -12.19
N TRP A 348 18.42 11.87 -12.17
CA TRP A 348 18.51 12.63 -10.93
C TRP A 348 17.14 12.86 -10.30
N ASN A 349 16.11 13.15 -11.09
CA ASN A 349 14.74 13.26 -10.59
C ASN A 349 14.25 11.93 -9.99
N PHE A 350 14.47 10.78 -10.66
CA PHE A 350 14.12 9.47 -10.09
C PHE A 350 14.85 9.20 -8.77
N ILE A 351 16.15 9.51 -8.72
CA ILE A 351 16.97 9.36 -7.50
C ILE A 351 16.44 10.27 -6.39
N SER A 352 16.14 11.54 -6.69
CA SER A 352 15.69 12.51 -5.68
C SER A 352 14.35 12.10 -5.08
N HIS A 353 13.38 11.71 -5.91
CA HIS A 353 12.06 11.26 -5.44
C HIS A 353 12.16 9.93 -4.68
N SER A 354 12.94 8.96 -5.18
CA SER A 354 13.21 7.71 -4.46
C SER A 354 13.90 7.95 -3.12
N LEU A 355 14.77 8.95 -3.02
CA LEU A 355 15.43 9.27 -1.76
C LEU A 355 14.57 10.11 -0.81
N GLY A 356 13.38 10.54 -1.24
CA GLY A 356 12.50 11.42 -0.48
C GLY A 356 13.02 12.85 -0.39
N ILE A 357 13.82 13.30 -1.35
CA ILE A 357 14.34 14.67 -1.42
C ILE A 357 13.23 15.56 -1.97
N ASN A 358 12.90 16.63 -1.23
CA ASN A 358 11.80 17.57 -1.48
C ASN A 358 10.37 16.99 -1.34
N GLN A 359 10.16 15.71 -1.65
CA GLN A 359 8.87 15.05 -1.53
C GLN A 359 9.01 13.71 -0.77
N PRO A 360 8.18 13.42 0.25
CA PRO A 360 8.21 12.13 0.94
C PRO A 360 7.66 10.99 0.08
N LEU A 361 8.19 9.77 0.26
CA LEU A 361 7.69 8.56 -0.42
C LEU A 361 6.19 8.35 -0.24
N ARG A 362 5.48 7.79 -1.21
CA ARG A 362 4.02 7.65 -1.18
C ARG A 362 3.52 6.46 -0.37
N MET A 363 2.24 6.54 0.02
CA MET A 363 1.45 5.50 0.71
C MET A 363 0.27 4.97 -0.13
N ALA A 364 0.31 5.12 -1.47
CA ALA A 364 -0.83 4.90 -2.37
C ALA A 364 -1.42 3.46 -2.42
N GLU A 365 -0.67 2.45 -1.98
CA GLU A 365 -1.12 1.04 -1.96
C GLU A 365 -1.74 0.62 -0.62
N TYR A 366 -1.94 1.54 0.32
CA TYR A 366 -2.30 1.18 1.70
C TYR A 366 -3.74 1.52 2.08
N ASP A 367 -4.55 2.00 1.13
CA ASP A 367 -5.95 2.38 1.35
C ASP A 367 -6.83 1.18 1.74
N TYR A 368 -7.84 1.43 2.58
CA TYR A 368 -8.61 0.37 3.23
C TYR A 368 -9.40 -0.53 2.26
N ASN A 369 -9.95 -0.03 1.16
CA ASN A 369 -10.69 -0.84 0.18
C ASN A 369 -10.52 -0.26 -1.23
N ARG A 370 -9.27 -0.22 -1.70
CA ARG A 370 -8.96 0.23 -3.06
C ARG A 370 -9.66 -0.67 -4.08
N ASP A 371 -10.32 -0.06 -5.05
CA ASP A 371 -11.04 -0.71 -6.16
C ASP A 371 -12.24 -1.61 -5.74
N ASN A 372 -12.77 -1.39 -4.53
CA ASN A 372 -13.93 -2.12 -3.96
C ASN A 372 -13.83 -3.66 -4.07
N SER A 373 -12.60 -4.19 -4.07
CA SER A 373 -12.32 -5.60 -4.37
C SER A 373 -12.47 -6.51 -3.14
N MET A 374 -12.58 -5.94 -1.92
CA MET A 374 -12.65 -6.73 -0.68
C MET A 374 -13.84 -7.69 -0.61
N SER A 375 -14.98 -7.29 -1.15
CA SER A 375 -16.21 -8.12 -1.18
C SER A 375 -15.98 -9.45 -1.89
N GLN A 376 -15.17 -9.46 -2.95
CA GLN A 376 -14.88 -10.65 -3.77
C GLN A 376 -14.08 -11.72 -3.01
N PHE A 377 -13.35 -11.34 -1.95
CA PHE A 377 -12.50 -12.25 -1.18
C PHE A 377 -13.07 -12.58 0.21
N GLY A 378 -14.35 -12.30 0.46
CA GLY A 378 -15.04 -12.69 1.70
C GLY A 378 -14.56 -11.97 2.96
N TYR A 379 -14.21 -10.70 2.82
CA TYR A 379 -13.64 -9.87 3.88
C TYR A 379 -14.69 -9.51 4.93
N ASN A 380 -14.30 -9.51 6.20
CA ASN A 380 -15.12 -8.91 7.26
C ASN A 380 -14.86 -7.40 7.27
N ASP A 381 -15.66 -6.66 6.50
CA ASP A 381 -15.61 -5.21 6.52
C ASP A 381 -16.19 -4.70 7.84
N CYS A 382 -15.31 -4.15 8.69
CA CYS A 382 -15.72 -3.57 9.96
C CYS A 382 -14.99 -2.26 10.23
N LYS A 383 -15.68 -1.35 10.93
CA LYS A 383 -15.12 -0.02 11.24
C LYS A 383 -13.83 -0.05 12.03
N GLN A 384 -13.66 -1.03 12.92
CA GLN A 384 -12.45 -1.15 13.72
C GLN A 384 -11.24 -1.35 12.81
N ARG A 385 -11.41 -2.10 11.72
CA ARG A 385 -10.38 -2.34 10.73
C ARG A 385 -10.16 -1.12 9.82
N LEU A 386 -11.22 -0.45 9.40
CA LEU A 386 -11.12 0.83 8.67
C LEU A 386 -10.36 1.87 9.49
N ALA A 387 -10.80 2.12 10.73
CA ALA A 387 -10.15 3.05 11.64
C ALA A 387 -8.69 2.68 11.92
N TYR A 388 -8.37 1.38 11.99
CA TYR A 388 -6.99 0.92 12.14
C TYR A 388 -6.11 1.30 10.94
N VAL A 389 -6.60 1.10 9.71
CA VAL A 389 -5.88 1.47 8.47
C VAL A 389 -5.74 2.98 8.35
N ASP A 390 -6.83 3.71 8.52
CA ASP A 390 -6.84 5.17 8.40
C ASP A 390 -5.95 5.83 9.45
N PHE A 391 -5.93 5.30 10.68
CA PHE A 391 -5.04 5.80 11.72
C PHE A 391 -3.57 5.52 11.40
N PHE A 392 -3.24 4.38 10.79
CA PHE A 392 -1.89 4.09 10.30
C PHE A 392 -1.47 5.05 9.18
N LEU A 393 -2.35 5.32 8.21
CA LEU A 393 -2.09 6.28 7.14
C LEU A 393 -1.89 7.68 7.67
N ALA A 394 -2.74 8.13 8.60
CA ALA A 394 -2.59 9.38 9.32
C ALA A 394 -1.25 9.45 10.08
N PHE A 395 -0.82 8.35 10.70
CA PHE A 395 0.48 8.27 11.38
C PHE A 395 1.62 8.47 10.41
N MET A 396 1.58 7.82 9.24
CA MET A 396 2.62 7.96 8.21
C MET A 396 2.62 9.35 7.56
N ASN A 397 1.46 10.02 7.50
CA ASN A 397 1.35 11.41 7.06
C ASN A 397 1.90 12.39 8.10
N PHE A 398 1.67 12.15 9.40
CA PHE A 398 2.25 12.97 10.47
C PHE A 398 3.76 12.74 10.61
N MET A 399 4.21 11.49 10.62
CA MET A 399 5.62 11.08 10.78
C MET A 399 6.36 11.08 9.43
N ILE A 400 6.32 12.21 8.72
CA ILE A 400 6.92 12.39 7.38
C ILE A 400 8.38 11.92 7.34
N ILE A 401 9.13 12.07 8.43
CA ILE A 401 10.54 11.65 8.53
C ILE A 401 10.76 10.16 8.18
N PHE A 402 9.79 9.28 8.45
CA PHE A 402 9.88 7.87 8.07
C PHE A 402 9.80 7.65 6.56
N ARG A 403 9.22 8.62 5.83
CA ARG A 403 9.07 8.61 4.38
C ARG A 403 10.17 9.39 3.66
N ILE A 404 11.23 9.80 4.38
CA ILE A 404 12.39 10.51 3.84
C ILE A 404 13.65 9.63 3.99
N PRO A 405 13.90 8.69 3.04
CA PRO A 405 15.03 7.76 3.11
C PRO A 405 16.39 8.42 3.33
N TRP A 406 16.73 9.49 2.59
CA TRP A 406 18.07 10.09 2.66
C TRP A 406 18.44 10.53 4.07
N LEU A 407 17.45 11.05 4.82
CA LEU A 407 17.65 11.52 6.19
C LEU A 407 17.91 10.34 7.13
N MET A 408 17.14 9.25 7.01
CA MET A 408 17.34 8.05 7.82
C MET A 408 18.69 7.37 7.54
N PHE A 409 19.10 7.25 6.26
CA PHE A 409 20.42 6.75 5.89
C PHE A 409 21.53 7.62 6.50
N THR A 410 21.40 8.94 6.42
CA THR A 410 22.38 9.89 6.96
C THR A 410 22.49 9.78 8.47
N VAL A 411 21.37 9.76 9.20
CA VAL A 411 21.35 9.64 10.66
C VAL A 411 21.97 8.31 11.11
N ALA A 412 21.59 7.20 10.48
CA ALA A 412 22.16 5.89 10.79
C ALA A 412 23.68 5.86 10.56
N LEU A 413 24.15 6.40 9.43
CA LEU A 413 25.58 6.48 9.11
C LEU A 413 26.34 7.33 10.15
N VAL A 414 25.83 8.51 10.50
CA VAL A 414 26.45 9.38 11.51
C VAL A 414 26.55 8.68 12.86
N LEU A 415 25.49 7.98 13.29
CA LEU A 415 25.51 7.22 14.55
C LEU A 415 26.52 6.08 14.52
N ILE A 416 26.63 5.34 13.41
CA ILE A 416 27.62 4.28 13.21
C ILE A 416 29.04 4.86 13.32
N LEU A 417 29.32 5.97 12.64
CA LEU A 417 30.64 6.62 12.66
C LEU A 417 30.99 7.14 14.07
N ILE A 418 30.04 7.75 14.78
CA ILE A 418 30.23 8.20 16.17
C ILE A 418 30.58 7.00 17.05
N TRP A 419 29.80 5.92 16.97
CA TRP A 419 30.05 4.71 17.76
C TRP A 419 31.42 4.10 17.43
N ARG A 420 31.76 3.97 16.14
CA ARG A 420 33.03 3.39 15.67
C ARG A 420 34.23 4.18 16.19
N PHE A 421 34.19 5.51 16.08
CA PHE A 421 35.34 6.36 16.36
C PHE A 421 35.46 6.81 17.81
N LYS A 422 34.35 7.02 18.53
CA LYS A 422 34.37 7.54 19.91
C LYS A 422 34.17 6.47 20.98
N CYS A 423 33.54 5.33 20.66
CA CYS A 423 33.05 4.40 21.68
C CYS A 423 33.79 3.06 21.75
N GLY A 424 34.90 2.91 21.01
CA GLY A 424 35.82 1.76 21.09
C GLY A 424 35.86 0.85 19.85
N GLY A 425 34.99 1.06 18.87
CA GLY A 425 34.85 0.18 17.69
C GLY A 425 36.03 0.15 16.72
N LYS A 426 37.02 1.06 16.84
CA LYS A 426 38.18 1.15 15.92
C LYS A 426 38.98 -0.15 15.77
N LYS A 427 38.92 -1.08 16.74
CA LYS A 427 39.70 -2.33 16.75
C LYS A 427 38.90 -3.61 16.42
N GLU A 428 37.59 -3.51 16.22
CA GLU A 428 36.73 -4.69 15.98
C GLU A 428 36.60 -5.01 14.48
N ASN A 429 36.25 -6.26 14.15
CA ASN A 429 35.84 -6.64 12.80
C ASN A 429 34.58 -5.86 12.37
N ILE A 430 34.06 -6.16 11.18
CA ILE A 430 32.73 -5.69 10.79
C ILE A 430 31.73 -6.04 11.91
N ASN A 431 30.96 -5.05 12.37
CA ASN A 431 29.91 -5.25 13.36
C ASN A 431 28.53 -5.41 12.69
N ILE A 432 27.53 -5.82 13.48
CA ILE A 432 26.19 -6.10 12.95
C ILE A 432 25.45 -4.82 12.52
N TYR A 433 25.80 -3.64 13.06
CA TYR A 433 25.28 -2.35 12.61
C TYR A 433 25.74 -2.02 11.19
N GLU A 434 27.05 -2.16 10.95
CA GLU A 434 27.68 -1.95 9.63
C GLU A 434 27.15 -2.94 8.60
N ALA A 435 27.01 -4.21 8.98
CA ALA A 435 26.42 -5.24 8.12
C ALA A 435 24.96 -4.93 7.75
N SER A 436 24.14 -4.56 8.74
CA SER A 436 22.73 -4.20 8.52
C SER A 436 22.59 -2.95 7.65
N PHE A 437 23.45 -1.95 7.86
CA PHE A 437 23.48 -0.74 7.05
C PHE A 437 23.88 -1.04 5.60
N GLY A 438 24.92 -1.85 5.39
CA GLY A 438 25.35 -2.28 4.06
C GLY A 438 24.24 -3.00 3.30
N ILE A 439 23.50 -3.91 3.96
CA ILE A 439 22.35 -4.57 3.34
C ILE A 439 21.24 -3.56 3.01
N ALA A 440 20.92 -2.63 3.91
CA ALA A 440 19.92 -1.59 3.62
C ALA A 440 20.31 -0.73 2.40
N VAL A 441 21.57 -0.34 2.29
CA VAL A 441 22.07 0.43 1.13
C VAL A 441 21.96 -0.36 -0.17
N PHE A 442 22.39 -1.62 -0.20
CA PHE A 442 22.33 -2.43 -1.42
C PHE A 442 20.89 -2.77 -1.81
N TYR A 443 20.05 -3.11 -0.83
CA TYR A 443 18.64 -3.42 -1.07
C TYR A 443 17.91 -2.22 -1.67
N TYR A 444 18.00 -1.05 -1.04
CA TYR A 444 17.30 0.13 -1.54
C TYR A 444 17.97 0.74 -2.76
N GLY A 445 19.30 0.61 -2.88
CA GLY A 445 20.06 1.01 -4.06
C GLY A 445 19.56 0.35 -5.35
N ALA A 446 19.00 -0.86 -5.28
CA ALA A 446 18.33 -1.50 -6.41
C ALA A 446 17.17 -0.65 -6.98
N TYR A 447 16.35 -0.07 -6.10
CA TYR A 447 15.21 0.77 -6.48
C TYR A 447 15.63 2.17 -6.95
N ILE A 448 16.83 2.63 -6.58
CA ILE A 448 17.44 3.85 -7.11
C ILE A 448 17.98 3.60 -8.53
N LEU A 449 18.52 2.41 -8.78
CA LEU A 449 19.06 2.03 -10.09
C LEU A 449 17.95 1.66 -11.09
N ASN A 450 16.89 1.01 -10.62
CA ASN A 450 15.76 0.54 -11.42
C ASN A 450 14.47 0.89 -10.67
N THR A 451 13.94 2.10 -10.92
CA THR A 451 12.82 2.65 -10.16
C THR A 451 11.49 2.21 -10.77
N GLN A 452 10.67 1.53 -9.98
CA GLN A 452 9.32 1.10 -10.38
C GLN A 452 8.24 2.04 -9.86
N SER A 453 8.37 2.56 -8.65
CA SER A 453 7.52 3.64 -8.12
C SER A 453 8.20 4.30 -6.92
N PHE A 454 7.72 5.47 -6.53
CA PHE A 454 8.21 6.22 -5.37
C PHE A 454 7.44 5.88 -4.08
N GLU A 455 7.35 4.60 -3.74
CA GLU A 455 6.49 4.13 -2.66
C GLU A 455 7.26 3.62 -1.44
N PHE A 456 6.69 3.86 -0.25
CA PHE A 456 7.27 3.42 1.02
C PHE A 456 7.43 1.89 1.10
N ARG A 457 6.58 1.12 0.41
CA ARG A 457 6.61 -0.35 0.41
C ARG A 457 7.94 -0.94 -0.06
N TYR A 458 8.61 -0.28 -1.01
CA TYR A 458 9.92 -0.67 -1.52
C TYR A 458 11.06 -0.23 -0.59
N TYR A 459 10.84 0.80 0.21
CA TYR A 459 11.80 1.26 1.22
C TYR A 459 11.71 0.48 2.53
N PHE A 460 10.56 -0.11 2.85
CA PHE A 460 10.28 -0.72 4.15
C PHE A 460 11.37 -1.66 4.69
N PRO A 461 11.98 -2.58 3.92
CA PRO A 461 13.04 -3.44 4.44
C PRO A 461 14.27 -2.66 4.91
N SER A 462 14.65 -1.64 4.16
CA SER A 462 15.76 -0.76 4.53
C SER A 462 15.37 0.15 5.68
N TRP A 463 14.16 0.69 5.66
CA TRP A 463 13.60 1.48 6.76
C TRP A 463 13.68 0.72 8.09
N LEU A 464 13.27 -0.56 8.14
CA LEU A 464 13.26 -1.34 9.38
C LEU A 464 14.68 -1.56 9.89
N LEU A 465 15.63 -1.91 9.03
CA LEU A 465 17.04 -2.06 9.40
C LEU A 465 17.62 -0.74 9.92
N LEU A 466 17.36 0.37 9.23
CA LEU A 466 17.81 1.70 9.64
C LEU A 466 17.19 2.13 10.96
N PHE A 467 15.88 1.90 11.13
CA PHE A 467 15.16 2.17 12.38
C PHE A 467 15.81 1.41 13.55
N LEU A 468 16.04 0.09 13.37
CA LEU A 468 16.72 -0.77 14.34
C LEU A 468 18.11 -0.25 14.71
N ILE A 469 18.92 0.16 13.73
CA ILE A 469 20.25 0.75 13.94
C ILE A 469 20.14 2.05 14.75
N ILE A 470 19.26 2.97 14.33
CA ILE A 470 19.15 4.32 14.90
C ILE A 470 18.79 4.25 16.39
N PHE A 471 17.74 3.53 16.77
CA PHE A 471 17.37 3.50 18.19
C PHE A 471 18.37 2.71 19.04
N SER A 472 18.94 1.63 18.49
CA SER A 472 19.90 0.78 19.20
C SER A 472 21.17 1.56 19.54
N LEU A 473 21.73 2.24 18.53
CA LEU A 473 22.90 3.09 18.73
C LEU A 473 22.59 4.32 19.58
N SER A 474 21.39 4.91 19.44
CA SER A 474 20.98 6.03 20.30
C SER A 474 20.96 5.61 21.77
N ALA A 475 20.43 4.43 22.08
CA ALA A 475 20.45 3.87 23.43
C ALA A 475 21.89 3.62 23.91
N ASP A 476 22.71 2.95 23.10
CA ASP A 476 24.09 2.61 23.44
C ASP A 476 25.03 3.81 23.62
N LEU A 477 24.75 4.92 22.93
CA LEU A 477 25.49 6.17 23.06
C LEU A 477 25.00 6.99 24.25
N CYS A 478 23.69 7.21 24.37
CA CYS A 478 23.13 8.09 25.39
C CYS A 478 23.12 7.45 26.78
N PHE A 479 22.92 6.15 26.90
CA PHE A 479 22.80 5.50 28.21
C PHE A 479 24.15 5.36 28.94
N ARG A 480 25.26 5.64 28.26
CA ARG A 480 26.59 5.79 28.88
C ARG A 480 26.66 6.97 29.85
N ASN A 481 25.85 8.00 29.63
CA ASN A 481 25.80 9.18 30.49
C ASN A 481 24.48 9.19 31.28
N LYS A 482 24.55 9.27 32.62
CA LYS A 482 23.36 9.25 33.49
C LYS A 482 22.34 10.35 33.16
N ILE A 483 22.82 11.54 32.76
CA ILE A 483 21.95 12.68 32.41
C ILE A 483 21.25 12.39 31.08
N LEU A 484 22.00 12.02 30.04
CA LEU A 484 21.43 11.68 28.73
C LEU A 484 20.49 10.48 28.79
N LYS A 485 20.78 9.48 29.63
CA LYS A 485 19.88 8.36 29.91
C LYS A 485 18.53 8.84 30.45
N LYS A 486 18.54 9.71 31.47
CA LYS A 486 17.31 10.29 32.04
C LYS A 486 16.53 11.07 30.98
N ILE A 487 17.24 11.91 30.21
CA ILE A 487 16.65 12.70 29.13
C ILE A 487 15.97 11.79 28.10
N MET A 488 16.64 10.74 27.64
CA MET A 488 16.05 9.78 26.67
C MET A 488 14.83 9.06 27.22
N ILE A 489 14.87 8.61 28.48
CA ILE A 489 13.73 7.93 29.11
C ILE A 489 12.54 8.89 29.22
N CYS A 490 12.76 10.18 29.50
CA CYS A 490 11.71 11.20 29.53
C CYS A 490 11.23 11.61 28.13
N LEU A 491 12.10 11.59 27.12
CA LEU A 491 11.76 11.94 25.74
C LEU A 491 10.84 10.91 25.10
N LEU A 492 10.97 9.63 25.42
CA LEU A 492 10.15 8.58 24.82
C LEU A 492 8.63 8.76 25.01
N PRO A 493 8.10 8.96 26.24
CA PRO A 493 6.67 9.21 26.42
C PRO A 493 6.25 10.52 25.75
N ILE A 494 7.10 11.54 25.73
CA ILE A 494 6.81 12.80 25.02
C ILE A 494 6.66 12.53 23.51
N LEU A 495 7.61 11.82 22.90
CA LEU A 495 7.55 11.45 21.49
C LEU A 495 6.33 10.58 21.19
N ALA A 496 5.98 9.63 22.08
CA ALA A 496 4.79 8.80 21.93
C ALA A 496 3.51 9.64 21.99
N ILE A 497 3.39 10.57 22.94
CA ILE A 497 2.24 11.49 23.06
C ILE A 497 2.15 12.41 21.85
N VAL A 498 3.26 13.04 21.43
CA VAL A 498 3.30 13.92 20.26
C VAL A 498 2.92 13.15 19.00
N SER A 499 3.44 11.93 18.83
CA SER A 499 3.11 11.07 17.69
C SER A 499 1.63 10.70 17.70
N PHE A 500 1.09 10.33 18.86
CA PHE A 500 -0.33 9.98 18.99
C PHE A 500 -1.25 11.17 18.73
N CYS A 501 -1.02 12.31 19.39
CA CYS A 501 -1.83 13.52 19.20
C CYS A 501 -1.73 14.07 17.78
N GLY A 502 -0.53 14.06 17.18
CA GLY A 502 -0.32 14.47 15.81
C GLY A 502 -1.03 13.57 14.80
N THR A 503 -0.94 12.26 15.00
CA THR A 503 -1.67 11.26 14.21
C THR A 503 -3.18 11.47 14.32
N TYR A 504 -3.69 11.66 15.54
CA TYR A 504 -5.10 11.91 15.78
C TYR A 504 -5.59 13.18 15.06
N GLY A 505 -4.77 14.25 15.07
CA GLY A 505 -5.04 15.47 14.32
C GLY A 505 -5.15 15.24 12.81
N GLU A 506 -4.24 14.48 12.20
CA GLU A 506 -4.33 14.15 10.77
C GLU A 506 -5.50 13.21 10.46
N TYR A 507 -5.78 12.22 11.32
CA TYR A 507 -6.91 11.28 11.16
C TYR A 507 -8.28 11.98 11.15
N THR A 508 -8.43 13.04 11.95
CA THR A 508 -9.71 13.76 12.11
C THR A 508 -9.85 14.99 11.21
N LYS A 509 -8.78 15.36 10.49
CA LYS A 509 -8.67 16.59 9.71
C LYS A 509 -9.75 16.73 8.63
N VAL A 510 -10.11 15.64 7.95
CA VAL A 510 -11.12 15.65 6.88
C VAL A 510 -12.50 15.96 7.45
N GLY A 511 -12.94 15.22 8.48
CA GLY A 511 -14.23 15.49 9.13
C GLY A 511 -14.28 16.88 9.74
N ASP A 512 -13.20 17.32 10.37
CA ASP A 512 -13.08 18.66 10.95
C ASP A 512 -13.23 19.77 9.89
N ASN A 513 -12.65 19.58 8.71
CA ASN A 513 -12.78 20.51 7.59
C ASN A 513 -14.19 20.48 6.98
N ILE A 514 -14.81 19.31 6.86
CA ILE A 514 -16.21 19.17 6.41
C ILE A 514 -17.11 19.99 7.34
N VAL A 515 -17.02 19.78 8.66
CA VAL A 515 -17.81 20.53 9.65
C VAL A 515 -17.61 22.04 9.52
N LYS A 516 -16.37 22.48 9.31
CA LYS A 516 -16.06 23.91 9.10
C LYS A 516 -16.65 24.47 7.81
N ASN A 517 -16.61 23.70 6.72
CA ASN A 517 -17.12 24.15 5.42
C ASN A 517 -18.65 24.21 5.43
N ILE A 518 -19.34 23.17 5.93
CA ILE A 518 -20.80 23.15 5.96
C ILE A 518 -21.38 24.20 6.90
N THR A 519 -20.70 24.53 8.00
CA THR A 519 -21.14 25.62 8.90
C THR A 519 -20.94 27.02 8.31
N LYS A 520 -20.10 27.16 7.27
CA LYS A 520 -19.83 28.42 6.59
C LYS A 520 -20.67 28.61 5.32
N GLU A 521 -20.83 27.54 4.55
CA GLU A 521 -21.35 27.56 3.17
C GLU A 521 -22.63 26.73 3.01
N GLY A 522 -22.94 25.82 3.94
CA GLY A 522 -24.13 24.97 3.86
C GLY A 522 -25.41 25.70 4.28
N THR A 523 -26.52 25.28 3.69
CA THR A 523 -27.87 25.73 4.04
C THR A 523 -28.36 24.95 5.27
N LEU A 524 -28.60 25.64 6.39
CA LEU A 524 -29.16 25.03 7.60
C LEU A 524 -30.63 24.64 7.38
N LEU A 525 -30.91 23.34 7.44
CA LEU A 525 -32.24 22.78 7.25
C LEU A 525 -32.98 22.57 8.57
N CYS A 526 -32.27 22.12 9.60
CA CYS A 526 -32.85 21.84 10.91
C CYS A 526 -31.85 22.15 12.02
N GLU A 527 -32.34 22.79 13.09
CA GLU A 527 -31.66 22.93 14.37
C GLU A 527 -32.58 22.35 15.45
N ASN A 528 -32.14 21.29 16.11
CA ASN A 528 -32.85 20.68 17.21
C ASN A 528 -31.91 20.34 18.38
N GLY A 529 -31.78 21.30 19.31
CA GLY A 529 -30.95 21.15 20.50
C GLY A 529 -29.47 21.00 20.14
N LYS A 530 -28.96 19.76 20.18
CA LYS A 530 -27.58 19.43 19.84
C LYS A 530 -27.40 18.84 18.44
N ASN A 531 -28.49 18.65 17.69
CA ASN A 531 -28.47 18.04 16.37
C ASN A 531 -28.78 19.12 15.32
N TYR A 532 -27.98 19.14 14.27
CA TYR A 532 -28.10 20.07 13.16
C TYR A 532 -28.10 19.29 11.85
N VAL A 533 -28.88 19.74 10.87
CA VAL A 533 -28.87 19.17 9.52
C VAL A 533 -28.61 20.28 8.51
N TYR A 534 -27.56 20.12 7.72
CA TYR A 534 -27.18 21.05 6.65
C TYR A 534 -27.32 20.39 5.30
N TYR A 535 -27.57 21.20 4.27
CA TYR A 535 -27.46 20.82 2.87
C TYR A 535 -26.32 21.59 2.20
N LEU A 536 -25.48 20.89 1.44
CA LEU A 536 -24.44 21.48 0.60
C LEU A 536 -24.10 20.49 -0.54
N ASP A 537 -23.99 20.99 -1.77
CA ASP A 537 -23.53 20.26 -2.96
C ASP A 537 -24.18 18.87 -3.13
N GLY A 538 -25.51 18.81 -3.06
CA GLY A 538 -26.27 17.57 -3.23
C GLY A 538 -26.18 16.58 -2.06
N LYS A 539 -25.66 17.00 -0.89
CA LYS A 539 -25.50 16.14 0.29
C LYS A 539 -26.17 16.71 1.52
N LEU A 540 -26.67 15.82 2.36
CA LEU A 540 -27.17 16.11 3.69
C LEU A 540 -26.11 15.78 4.73
N TYR A 541 -25.84 16.73 5.61
CA TYR A 541 -24.86 16.63 6.68
C TYR A 541 -25.56 16.67 8.03
N PHE A 542 -25.55 15.54 8.73
CA PHE A 542 -26.08 15.42 10.08
C PHE A 542 -24.96 15.71 11.07
N VAL A 543 -25.01 16.86 11.73
CA VAL A 543 -23.96 17.38 12.61
C VAL A 543 -24.43 17.35 14.05
N ASN A 544 -23.66 16.71 14.91
CA ASN A 544 -23.98 16.57 16.32
C ASN A 544 -22.96 17.32 17.18
N LEU A 545 -23.43 18.18 18.08
CA LEU A 545 -22.58 18.86 19.05
C LEU A 545 -22.02 17.86 20.08
N PRO A 546 -20.87 18.16 20.71
CA PRO A 546 -20.31 17.32 21.77
C PRO A 546 -21.35 16.92 22.85
N GLY A 547 -21.46 15.61 23.07
CA GLY A 547 -22.40 15.01 24.02
C GLY A 547 -23.86 14.97 23.54
N ALA A 548 -24.11 14.96 22.23
CA ALA A 548 -25.38 14.50 21.66
C ALA A 548 -25.46 12.95 21.68
N ASP A 549 -26.66 12.40 21.63
CA ASP A 549 -26.85 10.95 21.58
C ASP A 549 -26.68 10.42 20.14
N GLU A 550 -25.53 9.80 19.88
CA GLU A 550 -25.20 9.21 18.56
C GLU A 550 -25.65 7.73 18.42
N ILE A 551 -26.19 7.14 19.50
CA ILE A 551 -26.50 5.71 19.58
C ILE A 551 -27.79 5.35 18.82
N TYR A 552 -28.73 6.29 18.71
CA TYR A 552 -30.04 6.05 18.13
C TYR A 552 -30.03 6.09 16.59
N THR A 553 -31.04 5.46 16.00
CA THR A 553 -31.22 5.43 14.55
C THR A 553 -31.77 6.78 14.08
N TYR A 554 -31.23 7.27 12.98
CA TYR A 554 -31.76 8.38 12.22
C TYR A 554 -32.65 7.82 11.14
N PHE A 555 -33.87 8.32 11.04
CA PHE A 555 -34.68 8.05 9.88
C PHE A 555 -34.45 9.13 8.83
N LEU A 556 -34.42 8.72 7.57
CA LEU A 556 -34.24 9.61 6.44
C LEU A 556 -35.03 9.05 5.26
N HIS A 557 -36.11 9.72 4.94
CA HIS A 557 -37.01 9.35 3.87
C HIS A 557 -37.02 10.43 2.82
N TYR A 558 -36.77 10.02 1.57
CA TYR A 558 -36.96 10.87 0.41
C TYR A 558 -38.30 10.52 -0.24
N PHE A 559 -39.09 11.54 -0.58
CA PHE A 559 -40.34 11.39 -1.34
C PHE A 559 -40.11 11.93 -2.75
N PRO A 560 -39.76 11.06 -3.72
CA PRO A 560 -39.62 11.45 -5.12
C PRO A 560 -40.94 12.00 -5.67
N LEU A 561 -40.85 12.87 -6.68
CA LEU A 561 -42.04 13.31 -7.41
C LEU A 561 -42.72 12.13 -8.12
N ASP A 562 -41.91 11.22 -8.68
CA ASP A 562 -42.33 9.99 -9.33
C ASP A 562 -41.74 8.76 -8.61
N GLY A 563 -42.60 7.83 -8.20
CA GLY A 563 -42.19 6.53 -7.64
C GLY A 563 -42.44 6.37 -6.14
N ASP A 564 -41.88 5.30 -5.57
CA ASP A 564 -42.03 4.96 -4.15
C ASP A 564 -41.07 5.76 -3.26
N MET A 565 -41.47 5.96 -2.00
CA MET A 565 -40.62 6.56 -0.96
C MET A 565 -39.31 5.78 -0.80
N ILE A 566 -38.18 6.48 -0.82
CA ILE A 566 -36.87 5.89 -0.59
C ILE A 566 -36.55 5.98 0.91
N ASN A 567 -36.46 4.83 1.58
CA ASN A 567 -35.97 4.75 2.95
C ASN A 567 -34.44 4.68 2.96
N SER A 568 -33.79 5.61 3.65
CA SER A 568 -32.35 5.70 3.85
C SER A 568 -32.00 5.83 5.33
N ASP A 569 -32.76 5.17 6.20
CA ASP A 569 -32.50 5.10 7.64
C ASP A 569 -31.08 4.61 7.93
N PHE A 570 -30.43 5.23 8.91
CA PHE A 570 -29.06 4.91 9.25
C PHE A 570 -28.81 5.03 10.75
N LYS A 571 -27.82 4.30 11.25
CA LYS A 571 -27.28 4.54 12.59
C LYS A 571 -26.15 5.53 12.46
N TYR A 572 -26.19 6.63 13.20
CA TYR A 572 -25.21 7.72 13.08
C TYR A 572 -23.77 7.21 13.21
N GLU A 573 -23.52 6.40 14.24
CA GLU A 573 -22.25 5.74 14.44
C GLU A 573 -21.75 5.01 13.18
N LEU A 574 -22.64 4.34 12.43
CA LEU A 574 -22.32 3.52 11.24
C LEU A 574 -21.67 4.30 10.10
N ILE A 575 -22.04 5.56 9.93
CA ILE A 575 -21.64 6.36 8.77
C ILE A 575 -20.88 7.65 9.15
N LYS A 576 -20.67 7.90 10.46
CA LYS A 576 -19.97 9.11 10.89
C LYS A 576 -18.52 9.14 10.40
N ILE A 577 -18.10 10.32 9.97
CA ILE A 577 -16.71 10.59 9.58
C ILE A 577 -15.91 10.92 10.84
N ALA A 578 -14.66 10.45 10.88
CA ALA A 578 -13.74 10.75 11.97
C ALA A 578 -13.56 12.27 12.16
N THR A 579 -13.83 12.74 13.38
CA THR A 579 -13.77 14.15 13.81
C THR A 579 -13.07 14.24 15.16
N SER A 580 -12.51 15.42 15.45
CA SER A 580 -11.88 15.69 16.74
C SER A 580 -12.91 15.57 17.88
N PHE A 581 -12.56 14.93 18.99
CA PHE A 581 -13.52 14.65 20.08
C PHE A 581 -14.08 15.91 20.73
N TRP A 582 -13.38 17.04 20.61
CA TRP A 582 -13.80 18.35 21.10
C TRP A 582 -14.57 19.19 20.06
N LYS A 583 -14.78 18.64 18.85
CA LYS A 583 -15.54 19.27 17.77
C LYS A 583 -16.85 18.51 17.53
N ASN A 584 -17.67 19.08 16.65
CA ASN A 584 -18.92 18.45 16.23
C ASN A 584 -18.60 17.21 15.40
N SER A 585 -19.36 16.14 15.60
CA SER A 585 -19.34 14.98 14.73
C SER A 585 -20.20 15.23 13.50
N VAL A 586 -19.90 14.52 12.41
CA VAL A 586 -20.64 14.63 11.15
C VAL A 586 -20.86 13.27 10.52
N ALA A 587 -22.09 13.05 10.04
CA ALA A 587 -22.46 11.98 9.14
C ALA A 587 -22.97 12.58 7.84
N VAL A 588 -22.66 11.94 6.71
CA VAL A 588 -22.95 12.45 5.37
C VAL A 588 -23.84 11.46 4.64
N MET A 589 -24.92 11.97 4.04
CA MET A 589 -25.84 11.21 3.20
C MET A 589 -25.97 11.90 1.85
N ASP A 590 -25.73 11.17 0.76
CA ASP A 590 -25.97 11.69 -0.58
C ASP A 590 -27.49 11.75 -0.84
N MET A 591 -27.94 12.80 -1.52
CA MET A 591 -29.30 12.89 -2.03
C MET A 591 -29.45 11.95 -3.24
N PRO A 592 -30.64 11.35 -3.45
CA PRO A 592 -30.90 10.54 -4.64
C PRO A 592 -30.84 11.41 -5.90
N LYS A 593 -30.26 10.87 -6.98
CA LYS A 593 -30.11 11.54 -8.28
C LYS A 593 -31.41 11.58 -9.08
N GLN A 594 -32.45 12.15 -8.49
CA GLN A 594 -33.78 12.37 -9.07
C GLN A 594 -34.52 13.48 -8.32
N GLU A 595 -35.55 14.07 -8.92
CA GLU A 595 -36.37 15.11 -8.25
C GLU A 595 -37.10 14.54 -7.02
N VAL A 596 -36.81 15.11 -5.86
CA VAL A 596 -37.47 14.81 -4.59
C VAL A 596 -38.35 15.99 -4.23
N GLU A 597 -39.62 15.77 -3.92
CA GLU A 597 -40.56 16.82 -3.52
C GLU A 597 -40.27 17.29 -2.08
N LYS A 598 -40.15 16.33 -1.17
CA LYS A 598 -39.89 16.58 0.25
C LYS A 598 -38.99 15.52 0.86
N ILE A 599 -38.32 15.92 1.93
CA ILE A 599 -37.51 15.04 2.77
C ILE A 599 -38.07 15.02 4.19
N GLU A 600 -38.09 13.82 4.79
CA GLU A 600 -38.46 13.63 6.19
C GLU A 600 -37.31 12.97 6.92
N PHE A 601 -36.87 13.60 8.00
CA PHE A 601 -35.76 13.06 8.78
C PHE A 601 -35.88 13.39 10.26
N GLY A 602 -35.19 12.61 11.07
CA GLY A 602 -35.18 12.76 12.51
C GLY A 602 -34.51 11.59 13.20
N GLN A 603 -34.77 11.43 14.50
CA GLN A 603 -34.13 10.40 15.31
C GLN A 603 -35.18 9.57 16.06
N TYR A 604 -34.95 8.26 16.17
CA TYR A 604 -35.88 7.34 16.82
C TYR A 604 -35.19 6.14 17.50
N TYR A 605 -35.93 5.52 18.42
CA TYR A 605 -35.56 4.24 19.05
C TYR A 605 -36.82 3.40 19.32
N GLY A 606 -36.88 2.21 18.74
CA GLY A 606 -38.11 1.40 18.75
C GLY A 606 -39.27 2.20 18.13
N ASP A 607 -40.38 2.30 18.85
CA ASP A 607 -41.56 3.06 18.41
C ASP A 607 -41.55 4.54 18.84
N THR A 608 -40.48 5.01 19.50
CA THR A 608 -40.39 6.39 20.01
C THR A 608 -39.58 7.28 19.06
N ARG A 609 -40.22 8.33 18.52
CA ARG A 609 -39.55 9.43 17.82
C ARG A 609 -39.05 10.47 18.84
N PHE A 610 -37.77 10.81 18.79
CA PHE A 610 -37.20 11.86 19.64
C PHE A 610 -37.40 13.25 19.05
N TRP A 611 -37.26 13.35 17.72
CA TRP A 611 -37.53 14.55 16.95
C TRP A 611 -37.72 14.19 15.48
N GLU A 612 -38.40 15.07 14.75
CA GLU A 612 -38.70 14.91 13.33
C GLU A 612 -38.79 16.26 12.64
N ARG A 613 -38.48 16.27 11.35
CA ARG A 613 -38.61 17.43 10.48
C ARG A 613 -38.99 16.99 9.08
N THR A 614 -39.90 17.73 8.47
CA THR A 614 -40.28 17.61 7.06
C THR A 614 -39.93 18.92 6.36
N ILE A 615 -39.25 18.85 5.23
CA ILE A 615 -38.82 20.03 4.46
C ILE A 615 -39.07 19.78 2.97
N GLU A 616 -39.68 20.74 2.30
CA GLU A 616 -39.79 20.76 0.83
C GLU A 616 -38.46 21.13 0.21
N THR A 617 -37.99 20.35 -0.77
CA THR A 617 -36.67 20.55 -1.39
C THR A 617 -36.57 21.86 -2.15
N SER A 618 -37.69 22.37 -2.67
CA SER A 618 -37.81 23.68 -3.33
C SER A 618 -37.33 24.85 -2.46
N SER A 619 -37.27 24.67 -1.14
CA SER A 619 -36.81 25.70 -0.20
C SER A 619 -35.28 25.83 -0.13
N PHE A 620 -34.51 24.85 -0.62
CA PHE A 620 -33.05 24.86 -0.52
C PHE A 620 -32.32 24.34 -1.76
N ILE A 621 -33.00 23.68 -2.70
CA ILE A 621 -32.46 23.28 -4.01
C ILE A 621 -33.02 24.23 -5.06
N SER A 622 -32.14 24.98 -5.72
CA SER A 622 -32.51 25.82 -6.85
C SER A 622 -32.30 25.06 -8.16
N ARG A 623 -33.28 25.06 -9.04
CA ARG A 623 -33.15 24.47 -10.38
C ARG A 623 -32.11 25.23 -11.22
N PRO A 624 -31.40 24.55 -12.12
CA PRO A 624 -30.46 25.21 -13.02
C PRO A 624 -31.24 26.12 -13.97
N LYS A 625 -30.76 27.33 -14.20
CA LYS A 625 -31.36 28.26 -15.18
C LYS A 625 -30.88 27.99 -16.60
N MET A 626 -29.69 27.42 -16.73
CA MET A 626 -29.01 27.15 -17.99
C MET A 626 -28.39 25.77 -17.94
N LEU A 627 -28.43 25.07 -19.07
CA LEU A 627 -27.75 23.80 -19.29
C LEU A 627 -26.68 24.00 -20.35
N TYR A 628 -25.50 23.44 -20.13
CA TYR A 628 -24.36 23.53 -21.04
C TYR A 628 -24.06 22.16 -21.63
N LEU A 629 -24.07 22.07 -22.96
CA LEU A 629 -23.92 20.81 -23.66
C LEU A 629 -22.47 20.30 -23.65
N SER A 630 -22.33 18.98 -23.69
CA SER A 630 -21.06 18.28 -23.83
C SER A 630 -20.47 18.48 -25.22
N ASP A 631 -19.14 18.61 -25.32
CA ASP A 631 -18.42 18.61 -26.62
C ASP A 631 -18.17 17.18 -27.16
N TYR A 632 -18.69 16.14 -26.49
CA TYR A 632 -18.45 14.74 -26.83
C TYR A 632 -18.95 14.39 -28.24
N THR A 633 -18.10 13.73 -29.05
CA THR A 633 -18.40 13.33 -30.43
C THR A 633 -17.89 11.91 -30.68
N ASP A 634 -18.74 11.03 -31.22
CA ASP A 634 -18.38 9.70 -31.72
C ASP A 634 -19.32 9.29 -32.88
N ASN A 635 -19.52 7.99 -33.13
CA ASN A 635 -20.41 7.52 -34.19
C ASN A 635 -21.90 7.78 -33.88
N ASP A 636 -22.29 7.78 -32.61
CA ASP A 636 -23.66 7.92 -32.14
C ASP A 636 -23.96 9.33 -31.59
N TRP A 637 -22.91 10.14 -31.35
CA TRP A 637 -22.98 11.48 -30.79
C TRP A 637 -22.27 12.51 -31.65
N ASN A 638 -22.86 13.69 -31.82
CA ASN A 638 -22.25 14.83 -32.52
C ASN A 638 -22.32 16.08 -31.64
N CYS A 639 -21.16 16.51 -31.10
CA CYS A 639 -21.08 17.63 -30.17
C CYS A 639 -22.12 17.54 -29.03
N GLY A 640 -22.28 16.36 -28.42
CA GLY A 640 -23.20 16.11 -27.31
C GLY A 640 -24.65 15.84 -27.71
N TYR A 641 -25.04 15.98 -28.97
CA TYR A 641 -26.36 15.58 -29.46
C TYR A 641 -26.38 14.13 -29.93
N SER A 642 -27.45 13.40 -29.64
CA SER A 642 -27.59 12.03 -30.13
C SER A 642 -27.96 12.02 -31.62
N ASN A 643 -27.26 11.21 -32.39
CA ASN A 643 -27.60 10.93 -33.79
C ASN A 643 -28.82 10.00 -33.90
N LEU A 644 -29.15 9.26 -32.83
CA LEU A 644 -30.11 8.16 -32.82
C LEU A 644 -31.38 8.44 -32.00
N GLU A 645 -31.27 9.17 -30.89
CA GLU A 645 -32.34 9.42 -29.93
C GLU A 645 -32.66 10.93 -29.83
N ASN A 646 -33.83 11.27 -29.28
CA ASN A 646 -34.19 12.66 -28.97
C ASN A 646 -33.57 13.06 -27.62
N CYS A 647 -32.25 13.20 -27.59
CA CYS A 647 -31.54 13.55 -26.36
C CYS A 647 -30.20 14.24 -26.62
N PHE A 648 -29.69 14.90 -25.58
CA PHE A 648 -28.36 15.49 -25.56
C PHE A 648 -27.64 15.22 -24.24
N LEU A 649 -26.31 15.37 -24.23
CA LEU A 649 -25.44 15.18 -23.07
C LEU A 649 -25.01 16.52 -22.47
N ILE A 650 -24.95 16.57 -21.15
CA ILE A 650 -24.26 17.62 -20.39
C ILE A 650 -23.18 16.99 -19.50
N ASN A 651 -22.10 17.75 -19.27
CA ASN A 651 -20.96 17.29 -18.45
C ASN A 651 -21.16 17.54 -16.96
N ASN A 652 -22.07 18.44 -16.59
CA ASN A 652 -22.26 18.84 -15.21
C ASN A 652 -23.17 17.85 -14.47
N LEU A 653 -22.60 17.10 -13.53
CA LEU A 653 -23.29 16.08 -12.72
C LEU A 653 -23.92 16.63 -11.43
N ASP A 654 -24.05 17.96 -11.30
CA ASP A 654 -24.70 18.61 -10.16
C ASP A 654 -26.15 18.10 -9.95
N LEU A 655 -26.57 17.94 -8.70
CA LEU A 655 -27.86 17.35 -8.33
C LEU A 655 -29.05 18.13 -8.94
N GLU A 656 -28.90 19.45 -9.03
CA GLU A 656 -29.86 20.39 -9.57
C GLU A 656 -30.27 20.01 -11.00
N ASN A 657 -29.36 19.44 -11.80
CA ASN A 657 -29.63 19.02 -13.17
C ASN A 657 -30.54 17.78 -13.25
N TYR A 658 -30.78 17.07 -12.15
CA TYR A 658 -31.75 15.98 -12.10
C TYR A 658 -33.18 16.47 -11.76
N TYR A 659 -33.35 17.76 -11.42
CA TYR A 659 -34.62 18.38 -11.00
C TYR A 659 -35.32 19.14 -12.15
N ILE A 660 -35.01 18.76 -13.39
CA ILE A 660 -35.52 19.41 -14.62
C ILE A 660 -36.45 18.51 -15.42
N LYS A 661 -36.70 17.28 -14.98
CA LYS A 661 -37.65 16.38 -15.67
C LYS A 661 -39.04 17.01 -15.71
N GLY A 662 -39.68 16.95 -16.87
CA GLY A 662 -40.99 17.55 -17.10
C GLY A 662 -40.99 19.06 -17.34
N LYS A 663 -39.84 19.75 -17.25
CA LYS A 663 -39.66 21.17 -17.54
C LYS A 663 -39.45 21.45 -19.01
N GLU A 664 -39.46 22.72 -19.38
CA GLU A 664 -39.30 23.16 -20.76
C GLU A 664 -37.92 23.80 -20.98
N LEU A 665 -37.39 23.62 -22.18
CA LEU A 665 -36.18 24.27 -22.69
C LEU A 665 -36.58 25.28 -23.74
N GLN A 666 -36.05 26.50 -23.63
CA GLN A 666 -36.24 27.52 -24.64
C GLN A 666 -35.24 27.32 -25.79
N LEU A 667 -35.77 27.17 -27.01
CA LEU A 667 -34.99 27.05 -28.23
C LEU A 667 -34.61 28.43 -28.79
N GLN A 668 -33.60 28.49 -29.67
CA GLN A 668 -33.10 29.76 -30.21
C GLN A 668 -34.12 30.54 -31.04
N ASP A 669 -35.09 29.86 -31.63
CA ASP A 669 -36.19 30.47 -32.38
C ASP A 669 -37.32 30.98 -31.47
N GLY A 670 -37.18 30.81 -30.14
CA GLY A 670 -38.14 31.20 -29.13
C GLY A 670 -39.24 30.17 -28.86
N SER A 671 -39.25 29.05 -29.58
CA SER A 671 -40.12 27.91 -29.25
C SER A 671 -39.61 27.15 -28.03
N VAL A 672 -40.41 26.20 -27.53
CA VAL A 672 -40.12 25.47 -26.30
C VAL A 672 -40.23 23.98 -26.53
N THR A 673 -39.32 23.22 -25.94
CA THR A 673 -39.35 21.75 -25.96
C THR A 673 -39.38 21.20 -24.55
N ARG A 674 -40.10 20.11 -24.31
CA ARG A 674 -40.22 19.54 -22.98
C ARG A 674 -39.14 18.47 -22.75
N ILE A 675 -38.57 18.49 -21.55
CA ILE A 675 -37.69 17.45 -21.04
C ILE A 675 -38.55 16.29 -20.56
N THR A 676 -38.41 15.15 -21.20
CA THR A 676 -39.18 13.94 -20.90
C THR A 676 -38.52 13.08 -19.84
N ASP A 677 -37.18 13.04 -19.83
CA ASP A 677 -36.41 12.27 -18.86
C ASP A 677 -34.99 12.79 -18.67
N VAL A 678 -34.38 12.38 -17.56
CA VAL A 678 -32.99 12.73 -17.19
C VAL A 678 -32.30 11.51 -16.60
N GLU A 679 -31.21 11.08 -17.23
CA GLU A 679 -30.48 9.87 -16.82
C GLU A 679 -28.97 10.12 -16.76
N GLU A 680 -28.26 9.45 -15.86
CA GLU A 680 -26.79 9.46 -15.85
C GLU A 680 -26.24 8.30 -16.68
N VAL A 681 -25.42 8.62 -17.68
CA VAL A 681 -24.82 7.62 -18.59
C VAL A 681 -23.33 7.91 -18.77
N ALA A 682 -22.50 6.96 -18.36
CA ALA A 682 -21.04 6.98 -18.59
C ALA A 682 -20.32 8.29 -18.18
N GLY A 683 -20.74 8.90 -17.05
CA GLY A 683 -20.14 10.13 -16.54
C GLY A 683 -20.72 11.43 -17.13
N TYR A 684 -21.81 11.33 -17.88
CA TYR A 684 -22.60 12.46 -18.40
C TYR A 684 -24.04 12.38 -17.87
N ILE A 685 -24.76 13.51 -17.88
CA ILE A 685 -26.22 13.49 -17.78
C ILE A 685 -26.78 13.55 -19.21
N ARG A 686 -27.59 12.55 -19.54
CA ARG A 686 -28.38 12.47 -20.76
C ARG A 686 -29.76 13.06 -20.49
N ILE A 687 -30.14 14.06 -21.27
CA ILE A 687 -31.42 14.76 -21.15
C ILE A 687 -32.25 14.41 -22.37
N TYR A 688 -33.39 13.76 -22.14
CA TYR A 688 -34.35 13.38 -23.17
C TYR A 688 -35.37 14.48 -23.40
N THR A 689 -35.69 14.75 -24.66
CA THR A 689 -36.65 15.77 -25.08
C THR A 689 -37.77 15.18 -25.93
N ASP A 690 -38.92 15.85 -25.95
CA ASP A 690 -40.07 15.42 -26.76
C ASP A 690 -39.79 15.49 -28.28
N GLU A 691 -38.90 16.40 -28.70
CA GLU A 691 -38.46 16.52 -30.09
C GLU A 691 -36.95 16.43 -30.24
N LYS A 692 -36.49 16.13 -31.45
CA LYS A 692 -35.07 16.01 -31.75
C LYS A 692 -34.43 17.38 -31.92
N LEU A 693 -33.37 17.63 -31.17
CA LEU A 693 -32.57 18.84 -31.27
C LEU A 693 -31.32 18.52 -32.09
N ASP A 694 -31.25 19.00 -33.33
CA ASP A 694 -30.16 18.69 -34.27
C ASP A 694 -29.27 19.92 -34.60
N ASP A 695 -29.54 21.08 -34.00
CA ASP A 695 -28.73 22.28 -34.24
C ASP A 695 -27.47 22.27 -33.38
N VAL A 696 -26.42 21.65 -33.93
CA VAL A 696 -25.09 21.54 -33.32
C VAL A 696 -24.40 22.89 -33.05
N SER A 697 -24.91 24.01 -33.59
CA SER A 697 -24.39 25.34 -33.29
C SER A 697 -24.82 25.86 -31.91
N VAL A 698 -25.87 25.28 -31.33
CA VAL A 698 -26.37 25.61 -29.99
C VAL A 698 -25.56 24.84 -28.94
N ARG A 699 -25.02 25.55 -27.96
CA ARG A 699 -24.18 24.97 -26.88
C ARG A 699 -24.78 25.13 -25.49
N GLU A 700 -25.86 25.89 -25.38
CA GLU A 700 -26.55 26.14 -24.12
C GLU A 700 -28.07 26.25 -24.33
N TYR A 701 -28.84 25.77 -23.36
CA TYR A 701 -30.30 25.93 -23.32
C TYR A 701 -30.72 26.58 -22.02
N GLN A 702 -31.70 27.48 -22.10
CA GLN A 702 -32.35 28.05 -20.94
C GLN A 702 -33.47 27.11 -20.47
N VAL A 703 -33.48 26.79 -19.17
CA VAL A 703 -34.55 26.02 -18.53
C VAL A 703 -35.64 26.97 -18.06
N ILE A 704 -36.89 26.67 -18.42
CA ILE A 704 -38.09 27.44 -18.10
C ILE A 704 -39.16 26.54 -17.48
N GLU A 705 -40.07 27.13 -16.71
CA GLU A 705 -41.00 26.39 -15.83
C GLU A 705 -42.15 25.67 -16.51
#